data_AF-A0AAW0VCT3-F1
#
_entry.id   AF-A0AAW0VCT3-F1
#
_cell.length_a   1.000
_cell.length_b   1.000
_cell.length_c   1.000
_cell.angle_alpha   90.00
_cell.angle_beta   90.00
_cell.angle_gamma   90.00
#
_symmetry.space_group_name_H-M   'P 1'
#
loop_
_entity.id
_entity.type
_entity.pdbx_description
1 polymer ?
#
loop_
_entity_poly.entity_id
_entity_poly.type
_entity_poly.pdbx_seq_one_letter_code
_entity_poly.pdbx_strand_id
1 'polypeptide(L)'
;MSEIAGSQTLFVPEHERVSLDVNNLAVTVKSKDVECGQVTILDRVSFELPKNNIMAIMGGSGAGKTTLLNVLAQRLNVNQATMSFSGCIDYDRESKSAITTAYMQQEDVFLPGLTLRETLLYQAELRIPKVSQYERVELVDSLLQLLQLSHRSNEIVKSFTNHINLSGGEQRRTSLAIQLLNKPALLFLDEPTTGLDTTSALTLVKILRTLASPQIGITIILSIHQPRSEIAALFDKLCVLARGGRLIFCDALADASGYFRRLHEKNVVEKIEDEDPFATFNALMTMSVKSTRSASEEARTSRIVDSLVESWRHEHSKEYSLTQEQEEARFKDNMKAFDAAQPLPIWKEVYVLTRRTFKLSYRDRTSLLALNGMSLMLAIILGWVFYKPKADLAGIRSLTSCLYVVIEVLGFYPLLMELERLWAHDGVFFFKEYKEGCVSIPGFVISRRLGKLLLEDIPVSFLFCVVTYFMWGLRLGDNFNDSNDASYFGIFFAIGFLVTAISFTTGFLCFTLGTDFSISALISNAFYQLQNSGCGYFVNAATMPVYVRWVKYLAYFWYAFGALTANQYTNWEGDCPFPAGDERCSEYSGDYQLNVLGFPRNWIGEPIGILVAWYMGFNILSAICLSFRNYDMAVAKKKKNRIGGDDEDEKKLQDLSSEFTDDKERVEKESVSINVKKITLSVKVRESRSLLAKRVDRVLLDDVTADFKANAVNVIMGPSGGGKTTFLNFLADRLPKTSTFSRGGNIYLNNAVEVSPSEFSKIAAYVTQHDNLLIPQLTVRETLYYQAKLRLPVEEHCRIPSIITLLLRQTGLVDCADTPIGSATVKGISGGEKRRVSIAIQLLGKPKILFLDEPTSGLDTATSKSILTLLHELAEQGTTIISTIHQPSKEMFWQFDSMVLLARGGFVVYNGDVNGMPQYFEKLGYACPTTVNFADHVLDVVSKNPEESKDEAMARVNLMIQNWKKIEVANEKNSILTNDLDLSRYRPKSVPTWVAFKTVLHRTTIVSLRSVDVMFARVFQVCALGAIYAIFFAPLKNNVQGISDRLGLTQSVINLYFCGLLNNLGIYPYQRDLFHQEYKDSANNVFVFQSAYLLVELPFEFAPALFFSVLVVFGIGLPREAGMFFAMLLTSTVIINCGDSLGIICNSVFEHLGLATNILVNLAMVAIFMAGTMSLHMPPFFKAWNYLNPTKYAVQITTNLAFPGQHFACGNAPDCSLNTGDAVLDYYGLDAKVGNAIGALVGCIVIYRLIAVASCYVRVRWFV
;
A
#
# COMPACT_ATOMS: atom_id res chain seq x y z
N MET A 1 12.34 -22.51 37.12
CA MET A 1 12.00 -23.12 35.81
C MET A 1 11.06 -24.33 35.99
N SER A 2 10.05 -24.20 36.86
CA SER A 2 8.96 -25.16 37.03
C SER A 2 7.69 -24.63 36.35
N GLU A 3 6.98 -25.51 35.65
CA GLU A 3 5.67 -25.30 35.01
C GLU A 3 5.63 -24.40 33.76
N ILE A 4 6.03 -24.94 32.60
CA ILE A 4 5.58 -24.40 31.30
C ILE A 4 4.14 -24.86 31.10
N ALA A 5 3.18 -24.07 31.58
CA ALA A 5 1.72 -24.27 31.46
C ALA A 5 1.18 -24.32 29.99
N GLY A 6 2.07 -24.39 28.99
CA GLY A 6 1.73 -24.58 27.58
C GLY A 6 2.44 -25.77 26.89
N SER A 7 3.22 -26.56 27.63
CA SER A 7 3.99 -27.68 27.04
C SER A 7 3.10 -28.84 26.57
N GLN A 8 2.01 -29.15 27.29
CA GLN A 8 1.10 -30.22 26.90
C GLN A 8 0.20 -29.86 25.71
N THR A 9 -0.10 -28.57 25.49
CA THR A 9 -1.08 -28.14 24.48
C THR A 9 -0.51 -28.09 23.05
N LEU A 10 0.81 -27.88 22.90
CA LEU A 10 1.53 -27.83 21.62
C LEU A 10 2.33 -29.12 21.31
N PHE A 11 2.18 -30.17 22.12
CA PHE A 11 2.89 -31.44 21.96
C PHE A 11 2.56 -32.13 20.62
N VAL A 12 3.61 -32.55 19.91
CA VAL A 12 3.57 -33.36 18.69
C VAL A 12 3.98 -34.80 19.04
N PRO A 13 3.09 -35.79 18.86
CA PRO A 13 3.37 -37.20 19.10
C PRO A 13 4.54 -37.72 18.25
N GLU A 14 5.31 -38.68 18.76
CA GLU A 14 6.53 -39.17 18.09
C GLU A 14 6.30 -39.70 16.67
N HIS A 15 5.17 -40.37 16.44
CA HIS A 15 4.79 -40.93 15.14
C HIS A 15 4.38 -39.87 14.09
N GLU A 16 4.05 -38.65 14.52
CA GLU A 16 3.70 -37.51 13.64
C GLU A 16 4.89 -36.57 13.37
N ARG A 17 6.02 -36.77 14.06
CA ARG A 17 7.23 -35.96 13.86
C ARG A 17 7.86 -36.26 12.50
N VAL A 18 8.33 -35.20 11.85
CA VAL A 18 8.83 -35.25 10.48
C VAL A 18 10.33 -34.93 10.42
N SER A 19 11.08 -35.78 9.72
CA SER A 19 12.44 -35.52 9.24
C SER A 19 12.42 -35.22 7.74
N LEU A 20 13.46 -34.56 7.24
CA LEU A 20 13.52 -34.06 5.87
C LEU A 20 14.87 -34.43 5.23
N ASP A 21 14.85 -35.17 4.13
CA ASP A 21 16.04 -35.47 3.30
C ASP A 21 15.87 -34.86 1.91
N VAL A 22 16.78 -33.96 1.53
CA VAL A 22 16.76 -33.23 0.28
C VAL A 22 17.94 -33.69 -0.55
N ASN A 23 17.69 -34.10 -1.79
CA ASN A 23 18.69 -34.70 -2.67
C ASN A 23 18.69 -34.02 -4.05
N ASN A 24 19.81 -33.38 -4.40
CA ASN A 24 20.08 -32.73 -5.69
C ASN A 24 18.97 -31.78 -6.17
N LEU A 25 18.33 -31.06 -5.26
CA LEU A 25 17.24 -30.15 -5.57
C LEU A 25 17.74 -28.99 -6.45
N ALA A 26 17.16 -28.85 -7.64
CA ALA A 26 17.41 -27.72 -8.53
C ALA A 26 16.11 -27.12 -9.06
N VAL A 27 16.12 -25.80 -9.25
CA VAL A 27 14.98 -25.04 -9.77
C VAL A 27 15.47 -24.10 -10.85
N THR A 28 14.93 -24.27 -12.07
CA THR A 28 15.27 -23.47 -13.24
C THR A 28 14.03 -22.76 -13.79
N VAL A 29 14.22 -21.55 -14.32
CA VAL A 29 13.14 -20.75 -14.92
C VAL A 29 13.43 -20.54 -16.40
N LYS A 30 12.45 -20.84 -17.25
CA LYS A 30 12.54 -20.61 -18.70
C LYS A 30 12.41 -19.11 -18.99
N SER A 31 13.46 -18.51 -19.57
CA SER A 31 13.40 -17.13 -20.05
C SER A 31 12.56 -17.05 -21.34
N LYS A 32 11.73 -16.00 -21.46
CA LYS A 32 11.05 -15.65 -22.73
C LYS A 32 11.97 -14.91 -23.72
N ASP A 33 13.13 -14.44 -23.27
CA ASP A 33 14.09 -13.73 -24.12
C ASP A 33 15.04 -14.74 -24.78
N VAL A 34 15.10 -14.75 -26.12
CA VAL A 34 15.85 -15.71 -26.95
C VAL A 34 17.36 -15.72 -26.63
N GLU A 35 17.91 -14.61 -26.11
CA GLU A 35 19.33 -14.47 -25.79
C GLU A 35 19.74 -15.00 -24.40
N CYS A 36 18.80 -15.25 -23.47
CA CYS A 36 19.13 -15.47 -22.05
C CYS A 36 19.00 -16.92 -21.53
N GLY A 37 18.58 -17.89 -22.35
CA GLY A 37 18.52 -19.30 -21.96
C GLY A 37 17.68 -19.61 -20.70
N GLN A 38 17.94 -20.74 -20.03
CA GLN A 38 17.34 -21.08 -18.73
C GLN A 38 18.16 -20.45 -17.58
N VAL A 39 17.48 -19.86 -16.59
CA VAL A 39 18.15 -19.30 -15.40
C VAL A 39 17.95 -20.25 -14.22
N THR A 40 19.05 -20.75 -13.66
CA THR A 40 19.05 -21.59 -12.45
C THR A 40 18.97 -20.73 -11.20
N ILE A 41 17.94 -20.95 -10.37
CA ILE A 41 17.75 -20.26 -9.08
C ILE A 41 18.32 -21.09 -7.92
N LEU A 42 18.12 -22.41 -7.96
CA LEU A 42 18.69 -23.39 -7.04
C LEU A 42 19.44 -24.43 -7.84
N ASP A 43 20.64 -24.81 -7.40
CA ASP A 43 21.53 -25.69 -8.15
C ASP A 43 22.08 -26.84 -7.27
N ARG A 44 21.39 -27.99 -7.36
CA ARG A 44 21.75 -29.27 -6.74
C ARG A 44 22.01 -29.14 -5.23
N VAL A 45 21.01 -28.63 -4.51
CA VAL A 45 21.04 -28.52 -3.05
C VAL A 45 20.73 -29.88 -2.43
N SER A 46 21.59 -30.35 -1.52
CA SER A 46 21.42 -31.63 -0.82
C SER A 46 21.72 -31.48 0.67
N PHE A 47 20.82 -31.93 1.54
CA PHE A 47 21.01 -31.94 2.99
C PHE A 47 19.97 -32.81 3.70
N GLU A 48 20.26 -33.20 4.94
CA GLU A 48 19.36 -33.96 5.81
C GLU A 48 19.06 -33.19 7.10
N LEU A 49 17.81 -33.21 7.55
CA LEU A 49 17.34 -32.62 8.80
C LEU A 49 16.57 -33.66 9.64
N PRO A 50 17.12 -34.08 10.78
CA PRO A 50 16.43 -34.96 11.72
C PRO A 50 15.17 -34.34 12.35
N LYS A 51 14.31 -35.20 12.91
CA LYS A 51 13.13 -34.80 13.71
C LYS A 51 13.56 -33.97 14.92
N ASN A 52 12.77 -32.98 15.33
CA ASN A 52 12.99 -32.13 16.52
C ASN A 52 14.22 -31.20 16.45
N ASN A 53 14.78 -30.99 15.26
CA ASN A 53 15.94 -30.13 15.10
C ASN A 53 15.55 -28.77 14.52
N ILE A 54 16.38 -27.77 14.82
CA ILE A 54 16.32 -26.43 14.23
C ILE A 54 17.45 -26.27 13.22
N MET A 55 17.08 -25.98 11.98
CA MET A 55 18.00 -25.65 10.89
C MET A 55 17.90 -24.17 10.54
N ALA A 56 19.05 -23.51 10.46
CA ALA A 56 19.16 -22.13 10.01
C ALA A 56 19.78 -22.07 8.59
N ILE A 57 19.03 -21.53 7.62
CA ILE A 57 19.49 -21.26 6.26
C ILE A 57 20.00 -19.83 6.21
N MET A 58 21.27 -19.68 5.85
CA MET A 58 21.98 -18.41 5.75
C MET A 58 22.58 -18.24 4.36
N GLY A 59 22.92 -17.00 4.03
CA GLY A 59 23.55 -16.65 2.77
C GLY A 59 23.30 -15.20 2.41
N GLY A 60 24.06 -14.69 1.45
CA GLY A 60 23.89 -13.33 0.94
C GLY A 60 22.49 -13.04 0.37
N SER A 61 22.19 -11.76 0.20
CA SER A 61 20.97 -11.33 -0.51
C SER A 61 20.94 -11.92 -1.94
N GLY A 62 19.82 -12.53 -2.34
CA GLY A 62 19.71 -13.18 -3.65
C GLY A 62 20.36 -14.57 -3.77
N ALA A 63 20.79 -15.18 -2.66
CA ALA A 63 21.32 -16.55 -2.65
C ALA A 63 20.28 -17.66 -2.90
N GLY A 64 18.98 -17.34 -2.90
CA GLY A 64 17.91 -18.32 -3.10
C GLY A 64 17.23 -18.85 -1.83
N LYS A 65 17.52 -18.27 -0.64
CA LYS A 65 16.96 -18.67 0.67
C LYS A 65 15.43 -18.80 0.68
N THR A 66 14.72 -17.72 0.36
CA THR A 66 13.24 -17.69 0.29
C THR A 66 12.72 -18.67 -0.77
N THR A 67 13.43 -18.82 -1.89
CA THR A 67 13.04 -19.80 -2.93
C THR A 67 13.14 -21.21 -2.38
N LEU A 68 14.25 -21.58 -1.73
CA LEU A 68 14.43 -22.87 -1.10
C LEU A 68 13.34 -23.13 -0.06
N LEU A 69 13.05 -22.17 0.83
CA LEU A 69 11.96 -22.28 1.80
C LEU A 69 10.60 -22.50 1.14
N ASN A 70 10.29 -21.79 0.05
CA ASN A 70 9.02 -21.95 -0.65
C ASN A 70 8.90 -23.31 -1.36
N VAL A 71 10.02 -23.84 -1.89
CA VAL A 71 10.06 -25.19 -2.47
C VAL A 71 9.84 -26.25 -1.39
N LEU A 72 10.55 -26.15 -0.26
CA LEU A 72 10.44 -27.08 0.86
C LEU A 72 9.06 -27.04 1.53
N ALA A 73 8.40 -25.89 1.52
CA ALA A 73 7.04 -25.73 2.01
C ALA A 73 5.97 -26.05 0.95
N GLN A 74 6.35 -26.56 -0.22
CA GLN A 74 5.43 -26.93 -1.32
C GLN A 74 4.54 -25.76 -1.80
N ARG A 75 5.02 -24.51 -1.68
CA ARG A 75 4.27 -23.29 -2.03
C ARG A 75 4.45 -22.83 -3.47
N LEU A 76 5.41 -23.39 -4.20
CA LEU A 76 5.59 -23.11 -5.63
C LEU A 76 4.74 -24.08 -6.45
N ASN A 77 3.95 -23.53 -7.37
CA ASN A 77 3.06 -24.33 -8.19
C ASN A 77 3.83 -25.04 -9.31
N VAL A 78 3.96 -26.37 -9.20
CA VAL A 78 4.61 -27.25 -10.19
C VAL A 78 3.94 -27.18 -11.56
N ASN A 79 2.64 -26.84 -11.59
CA ASN A 79 1.86 -26.81 -12.83
C ASN A 79 2.13 -25.57 -13.70
N GLN A 80 3.01 -24.65 -13.27
CA GLN A 80 3.39 -23.51 -14.10
C GLN A 80 4.44 -23.91 -15.15
N ALA A 81 4.10 -23.75 -16.44
CA ALA A 81 4.99 -24.06 -17.57
C ALA A 81 6.31 -23.26 -17.61
N THR A 82 6.48 -22.26 -16.74
CA THR A 82 7.63 -21.35 -16.66
C THR A 82 8.77 -21.87 -15.79
N MET A 83 8.52 -22.80 -14.86
CA MET A 83 9.53 -23.35 -13.95
C MET A 83 9.72 -24.85 -14.16
N SER A 84 10.96 -25.33 -14.06
CA SER A 84 11.29 -26.75 -14.01
C SER A 84 11.99 -27.07 -12.69
N PHE A 85 11.58 -28.19 -12.10
CA PHE A 85 12.09 -28.72 -10.85
C PHE A 85 12.83 -30.02 -11.14
N SER A 86 13.95 -30.25 -10.45
CA SER A 86 14.66 -31.54 -10.47
C SER A 86 15.16 -31.90 -9.08
N GLY A 87 15.38 -33.19 -8.84
CA GLY A 87 15.79 -33.77 -7.55
C GLY A 87 14.63 -34.26 -6.68
N CYS A 88 14.93 -34.66 -5.44
CA CYS A 88 13.97 -35.21 -4.48
C CYS A 88 13.89 -34.42 -3.19
N ILE A 89 12.70 -34.44 -2.57
CA ILE A 89 12.49 -34.05 -1.18
C ILE A 89 11.70 -35.17 -0.52
N ASP A 90 12.27 -35.81 0.48
CA ASP A 90 11.63 -36.90 1.22
C ASP A 90 11.29 -36.41 2.65
N TYR A 91 10.01 -36.48 2.98
CA TYR A 91 9.50 -36.15 4.32
C TYR A 91 9.23 -37.45 5.08
N ASP A 92 10.21 -37.89 5.86
CA ASP A 92 10.15 -39.17 6.55
C ASP A 92 9.37 -39.07 7.87
N ARG A 93 8.49 -40.06 8.08
CA ARG A 93 7.52 -40.12 9.18
C ARG A 93 6.95 -41.53 9.34
N GLU A 94 6.54 -41.87 10.56
CA GLU A 94 5.96 -43.19 10.85
C GLU A 94 4.47 -43.26 10.48
N SER A 95 3.74 -42.15 10.61
CA SER A 95 2.32 -42.05 10.28
C SER A 95 2.06 -41.72 8.80
N LYS A 96 0.97 -42.26 8.24
CA LYS A 96 0.45 -41.86 6.92
C LYS A 96 -0.50 -40.64 6.96
N SER A 97 -0.81 -40.08 8.14
CA SER A 97 -1.61 -38.85 8.31
C SER A 97 -0.94 -37.66 7.62
N ALA A 98 -1.64 -36.61 7.18
CA ALA A 98 -0.97 -35.48 6.51
C ALA A 98 0.00 -34.71 7.40
N ILE A 99 1.01 -34.09 6.77
CA ILE A 99 1.98 -33.25 7.45
C ILE A 99 1.32 -31.93 7.82
N THR A 100 1.21 -31.64 9.10
CA THR A 100 0.82 -30.30 9.57
C THR A 100 2.01 -29.36 9.43
N THR A 101 1.87 -28.34 8.59
CA THR A 101 2.91 -27.33 8.39
C THR A 101 2.40 -25.92 8.62
N ALA A 102 3.32 -25.02 8.91
CA ALA A 102 3.04 -23.59 9.00
C ALA A 102 4.19 -22.80 8.40
N TYR A 103 3.86 -21.65 7.80
CA TYR A 103 4.84 -20.80 7.12
C TYR A 103 4.69 -19.35 7.57
N MET A 104 5.75 -18.79 8.15
CA MET A 104 5.82 -17.36 8.47
C MET A 104 6.52 -16.60 7.33
N GLN A 105 5.79 -15.66 6.71
CA GLN A 105 6.31 -14.79 5.66
C GLN A 105 7.19 -13.66 6.22
N GLN A 106 8.04 -13.10 5.36
CA GLN A 106 8.89 -11.96 5.69
C GLN A 106 8.08 -10.70 6.04
N GLU A 107 6.92 -10.45 5.44
CA GLU A 107 6.07 -9.29 5.77
C GLU A 107 4.94 -9.65 6.73
N ASP A 108 4.78 -8.85 7.79
CA ASP A 108 3.71 -9.00 8.76
C ASP A 108 2.45 -8.25 8.28
N VAL A 109 1.38 -9.01 8.01
CA VAL A 109 0.09 -8.47 7.56
C VAL A 109 -0.98 -8.76 8.61
N PHE A 110 -1.59 -7.70 9.15
CA PHE A 110 -2.64 -7.77 10.16
C PHE A 110 -3.90 -7.03 9.72
N LEU A 111 -5.07 -7.54 10.12
CA LEU A 111 -6.34 -6.82 10.01
C LEU A 111 -6.35 -5.61 10.95
N PRO A 112 -6.79 -4.43 10.48
CA PRO A 112 -6.92 -3.26 11.34
C PRO A 112 -8.05 -3.42 12.37
N GLY A 113 -7.95 -2.79 13.53
CA GLY A 113 -9.04 -2.68 14.51
C GLY A 113 -9.24 -3.85 15.48
N LEU A 114 -8.55 -4.98 15.31
CA LEU A 114 -8.59 -6.12 16.25
C LEU A 114 -7.50 -6.02 17.32
N THR A 115 -7.82 -6.51 18.52
CA THR A 115 -6.79 -6.70 19.56
C THR A 115 -5.94 -7.92 19.27
N LEU A 116 -4.78 -8.00 19.91
CA LEU A 116 -3.90 -9.17 19.78
C LEU A 116 -4.62 -10.47 20.15
N ARG A 117 -5.29 -10.52 21.31
CA ARG A 117 -6.03 -11.70 21.76
C ARG A 117 -7.19 -12.05 20.83
N GLU A 118 -7.91 -11.06 20.33
CA GLU A 118 -8.99 -11.28 19.37
C GLU A 118 -8.47 -11.85 18.04
N THR A 119 -7.34 -11.34 17.56
CA THR A 119 -6.68 -11.82 16.34
C THR A 119 -6.36 -13.31 16.48
N LEU A 120 -5.75 -13.71 17.60
CA LEU A 120 -5.43 -15.11 17.88
C LEU A 120 -6.68 -15.98 18.05
N LEU A 121 -7.72 -15.49 18.73
CA LEU A 121 -8.96 -16.24 18.90
C LEU A 121 -9.68 -16.50 17.57
N TYR A 122 -9.79 -15.48 16.70
CA TYR A 122 -10.40 -15.67 15.39
C TYR A 122 -9.57 -16.62 14.51
N GLN A 123 -8.24 -16.51 14.55
CA GLN A 123 -7.37 -17.44 13.84
C GLN A 123 -7.49 -18.87 14.40
N ALA A 124 -7.60 -19.03 15.72
CA ALA A 124 -7.77 -20.33 16.36
C ALA A 124 -9.11 -20.97 15.97
N GLU A 125 -10.19 -20.19 15.98
CA GLU A 125 -11.51 -20.66 15.52
C GLU A 125 -11.48 -21.13 14.05
N LEU A 126 -10.64 -20.53 13.21
CA LEU A 126 -10.47 -20.89 11.79
C LEU A 126 -9.51 -22.09 11.57
N ARG A 127 -8.51 -22.27 12.43
CA ARG A 127 -7.42 -23.24 12.24
C ARG A 127 -7.61 -24.56 12.97
N ILE A 128 -8.28 -24.56 14.12
CA ILE A 128 -8.46 -25.73 14.99
C ILE A 128 -9.94 -26.02 15.29
N PRO A 129 -10.73 -26.46 14.29
CA PRO A 129 -12.18 -26.63 14.40
C PRO A 129 -12.65 -27.65 15.45
N LYS A 130 -11.89 -28.72 15.67
CA LYS A 130 -12.30 -29.88 16.47
C LYS A 130 -12.18 -29.65 17.99
N VAL A 131 -11.48 -28.59 18.38
CA VAL A 131 -11.14 -28.26 19.75
C VAL A 131 -12.30 -27.51 20.42
N SER A 132 -12.54 -27.74 21.71
CA SER A 132 -13.57 -27.04 22.48
C SER A 132 -13.25 -25.54 22.63
N GLN A 133 -14.25 -24.68 22.84
CA GLN A 133 -13.99 -23.24 23.02
C GLN A 133 -13.07 -22.95 24.21
N TYR A 134 -13.21 -23.72 25.30
CA TYR A 134 -12.34 -23.62 26.47
C TYR A 134 -10.89 -23.93 26.12
N GLU A 135 -10.65 -25.06 25.46
CA GLU A 135 -9.30 -25.50 25.07
C GLU A 135 -8.66 -24.57 24.02
N ARG A 136 -9.45 -23.91 23.16
CA ARG A 136 -8.93 -22.85 22.26
C ARG A 136 -8.48 -21.62 23.03
N VAL A 137 -9.28 -21.18 24.00
CA VAL A 137 -8.94 -20.03 24.85
C VAL A 137 -7.70 -20.34 25.67
N GLU A 138 -7.63 -21.54 26.25
CA GLU A 138 -6.46 -22.04 26.96
C GLU A 138 -5.23 -22.07 26.05
N LEU A 139 -5.32 -22.61 24.83
CA LEU A 139 -4.21 -22.58 23.87
C LEU A 139 -3.76 -21.15 23.54
N VAL A 140 -4.69 -20.22 23.30
CA VAL A 140 -4.37 -18.81 23.02
C VAL A 140 -3.70 -18.16 24.22
N ASP A 141 -4.19 -18.38 25.43
CA ASP A 141 -3.62 -17.80 26.64
C ASP A 141 -2.24 -18.43 26.96
N SER A 142 -2.06 -19.74 26.74
CA SER A 142 -0.77 -20.43 26.80
C SER A 142 0.21 -19.88 25.75
N LEU A 143 -0.22 -19.62 24.51
CA LEU A 143 0.61 -19.02 23.46
C LEU A 143 1.00 -17.57 23.81
N LEU A 144 0.07 -16.78 24.33
CA LEU A 144 0.35 -15.42 24.79
C LEU A 144 1.38 -15.42 25.92
N GLN A 145 1.32 -16.40 26.83
CA GLN A 145 2.29 -16.56 27.90
C GLN A 145 3.65 -17.04 27.37
N LEU A 146 3.67 -18.08 26.53
CA LEU A 146 4.88 -18.65 25.92
C LEU A 146 5.65 -17.60 25.12
N LEU A 147 4.94 -16.77 24.36
CA LEU A 147 5.53 -15.70 23.54
C LEU A 147 5.70 -14.36 24.29
N GLN A 148 5.42 -14.32 25.60
CA GLN A 148 5.56 -13.14 26.46
C GLN A 148 4.72 -11.93 25.99
N LEU A 149 3.57 -12.19 25.38
CA LEU A 149 2.65 -11.18 24.84
C LEU A 149 1.45 -10.89 25.75
N SER A 150 1.31 -11.58 26.89
CA SER A 150 0.14 -11.43 27.79
C SER A 150 -0.16 -10.00 28.20
N HIS A 151 0.89 -9.18 28.42
CA HIS A 151 0.76 -7.78 28.84
C HIS A 151 0.17 -6.84 27.76
N ARG A 152 0.16 -7.24 26.48
CA ARG A 152 -0.37 -6.48 25.34
C ARG A 152 -1.58 -7.14 24.70
N SER A 153 -2.11 -8.19 25.33
CA SER A 153 -3.22 -9.01 24.82
C SER A 153 -4.45 -8.20 24.39
N ASN A 154 -4.75 -7.10 25.10
CA ASN A 154 -5.91 -6.25 24.84
C ASN A 154 -5.62 -5.03 23.95
N GLU A 155 -4.39 -4.90 23.43
CA GLU A 155 -4.04 -3.78 22.55
C GLU A 155 -4.38 -4.06 21.09
N ILE A 156 -4.80 -3.02 20.38
CA ILE A 156 -5.09 -3.10 18.94
C ILE A 156 -3.77 -3.20 18.19
N VAL A 157 -3.64 -4.24 17.35
CA VAL A 157 -2.41 -4.48 16.58
C VAL A 157 -2.18 -3.36 15.57
N LYS A 158 -3.16 -3.14 14.69
CA LYS A 158 -3.10 -2.15 13.60
C LYS A 158 -4.32 -1.22 13.62
N SER A 159 -4.12 0.07 13.40
CA SER A 159 -5.18 1.10 13.23
C SER A 159 -5.69 1.14 11.78
N PHE A 160 -6.92 1.63 11.57
CA PHE A 160 -7.48 1.90 10.24
C PHE A 160 -6.73 2.99 9.48
N THR A 161 -5.94 3.82 10.17
CA THR A 161 -5.02 4.80 9.57
C THR A 161 -3.63 4.22 9.23
N ASN A 162 -3.51 2.89 9.12
CA ASN A 162 -2.26 2.15 8.90
C ASN A 162 -1.17 2.28 9.98
N HIS A 163 -1.46 2.90 11.13
CA HIS A 163 -0.53 2.95 12.27
C HIS A 163 -0.50 1.62 13.04
N ILE A 164 0.68 1.08 13.35
CA ILE A 164 0.84 -0.18 14.12
C ILE A 164 1.27 0.15 15.55
N ASN A 165 0.61 -0.43 16.55
CA ASN A 165 0.91 -0.14 17.97
C ASN A 165 1.92 -1.10 18.61
N LEU A 166 2.11 -2.27 18.00
CA LEU A 166 3.10 -3.25 18.44
C LEU A 166 4.49 -2.89 17.91
N SER A 167 5.52 -3.14 18.72
CA SER A 167 6.91 -3.10 18.25
C SER A 167 7.18 -4.20 17.22
N GLY A 168 8.24 -4.08 16.41
CA GLY A 168 8.60 -5.12 15.43
C GLY A 168 8.76 -6.51 16.08
N GLY A 169 9.38 -6.58 17.27
CA GLY A 169 9.50 -7.80 18.09
C GLY A 169 8.17 -8.44 18.43
N GLU A 170 7.23 -7.63 18.88
CA GLU A 170 5.89 -8.09 19.24
C GLU A 170 5.08 -8.47 17.99
N GLN A 171 5.27 -7.78 16.86
CA GLN A 171 4.64 -8.13 15.59
C GLN A 171 5.12 -9.51 15.11
N ARG A 172 6.45 -9.76 15.12
CA ARG A 172 7.02 -11.06 14.76
C ARG A 172 6.52 -12.19 15.65
N ARG A 173 6.50 -11.98 16.97
CA ARG A 173 5.94 -12.97 17.92
C ARG A 173 4.45 -13.17 17.69
N THR A 174 3.69 -12.14 17.33
CA THR A 174 2.27 -12.25 16.99
C THR A 174 2.07 -13.08 15.72
N SER A 175 2.86 -12.83 14.67
CA SER A 175 2.85 -13.64 13.45
C SER A 175 3.22 -15.10 13.74
N LEU A 176 4.23 -15.35 14.58
CA LEU A 176 4.56 -16.70 15.03
C LEU A 176 3.40 -17.36 15.81
N ALA A 177 2.74 -16.64 16.71
CA ALA A 177 1.56 -17.16 17.42
C ALA A 177 0.48 -17.62 16.45
N ILE A 178 0.19 -16.84 15.40
CA ILE A 178 -0.80 -17.20 14.39
C ILE A 178 -0.44 -18.53 13.71
N GLN A 179 0.84 -18.74 13.41
CA GLN A 179 1.32 -19.98 12.78
C GLN A 179 1.30 -21.18 13.73
N LEU A 180 1.61 -20.98 15.02
CA LEU A 180 1.61 -22.05 16.03
C LEU A 180 0.21 -22.57 16.38
N LEU A 181 -0.85 -21.83 16.06
CA LEU A 181 -2.24 -22.29 16.26
C LEU A 181 -2.56 -23.58 15.49
N ASN A 182 -1.86 -23.85 14.39
CA ASN A 182 -2.03 -25.06 13.58
C ASN A 182 -1.45 -26.33 14.25
N LYS A 183 -0.73 -26.21 15.37
CA LYS A 183 0.11 -27.29 15.95
C LYS A 183 0.99 -27.97 14.86
N PRO A 184 1.84 -27.19 14.16
CA PRO A 184 2.62 -27.73 13.05
C PRO A 184 3.70 -28.71 13.52
N ALA A 185 3.86 -29.84 12.82
CA ALA A 185 5.00 -30.74 12.98
C ALA A 185 6.26 -30.19 12.29
N LEU A 186 6.08 -29.41 11.21
CA LEU A 186 7.15 -28.72 10.48
C LEU A 186 6.85 -27.22 10.34
N LEU A 187 7.75 -26.38 10.85
CA LEU A 187 7.59 -24.93 10.88
C LEU A 187 8.64 -24.25 9.99
N PHE A 188 8.18 -23.49 8.99
CA PHE A 188 9.03 -22.70 8.11
C PHE A 188 8.96 -21.22 8.48
N LEU A 189 10.11 -20.57 8.70
CA LEU A 189 10.17 -19.16 9.06
C LEU A 189 11.08 -18.40 8.09
N ASP A 190 10.52 -17.48 7.30
CA ASP A 190 11.34 -16.63 6.43
C ASP A 190 11.74 -15.34 7.17
N GLU A 191 13.01 -15.24 7.55
CA GLU A 191 13.62 -14.09 8.20
C GLU A 191 12.89 -13.60 9.47
N PRO A 192 12.63 -14.48 10.47
CA PRO A 192 11.80 -14.15 11.63
C PRO A 192 12.47 -13.16 12.60
N THR A 193 13.79 -12.98 12.52
CA THR A 193 14.56 -12.07 13.37
C THR A 193 14.83 -10.71 12.72
N THR A 194 14.45 -10.51 11.46
CA THR A 194 14.71 -9.26 10.74
C THR A 194 13.90 -8.12 11.34
N GLY A 195 14.58 -7.00 11.63
CA GLY A 195 13.98 -5.82 12.26
C GLY A 195 13.77 -5.93 13.77
N LEU A 196 14.31 -6.97 14.42
CA LEU A 196 14.25 -7.15 15.87
C LEU A 196 15.53 -6.69 16.55
N ASP A 197 15.38 -6.13 17.75
CA ASP A 197 16.49 -6.03 18.67
C ASP A 197 16.96 -7.42 19.09
N THR A 198 18.24 -7.57 19.41
CA THR A 198 18.81 -8.86 19.76
C THR A 198 18.25 -9.52 20.99
N THR A 199 17.80 -8.77 21.99
CA THR A 199 17.21 -9.37 23.19
C THR A 199 15.90 -10.02 22.76
N SER A 200 15.06 -9.32 21.98
CA SER A 200 13.87 -9.90 21.36
C SER A 200 14.17 -11.05 20.40
N ALA A 201 15.23 -10.96 19.59
CA ALA A 201 15.61 -12.02 18.64
C ALA A 201 16.12 -13.28 19.36
N LEU A 202 16.95 -13.12 20.40
CA LEU A 202 17.42 -14.21 21.25
C LEU A 202 16.25 -14.83 22.00
N THR A 203 15.35 -14.03 22.57
CA THR A 203 14.12 -14.53 23.20
C THR A 203 13.28 -15.33 22.19
N LEU A 204 13.12 -14.83 20.96
CA LEU A 204 12.41 -15.54 19.91
C LEU A 204 13.07 -16.89 19.59
N VAL A 205 14.39 -16.93 19.38
CA VAL A 205 15.09 -18.18 19.05
C VAL A 205 15.15 -19.14 20.23
N LYS A 206 15.26 -18.66 21.47
CA LYS A 206 15.11 -19.48 22.68
C LYS A 206 13.73 -20.14 22.74
N ILE A 207 12.67 -19.40 22.40
CA ILE A 207 11.33 -19.97 22.28
C ILE A 207 11.28 -21.02 21.17
N LEU A 208 11.86 -20.76 19.99
CA LEU A 208 11.94 -21.76 18.92
C LEU A 208 12.68 -23.01 19.40
N ARG A 209 13.77 -22.88 20.17
CA ARG A 209 14.48 -24.00 20.80
C ARG A 209 13.61 -24.79 21.75
N THR A 210 12.78 -24.11 22.55
CA THR A 210 11.79 -24.78 23.40
C THR A 210 10.77 -25.55 22.56
N LEU A 211 10.28 -24.99 21.45
CA LEU A 211 9.34 -25.64 20.53
C LEU A 211 9.93 -26.87 19.83
N ALA A 212 11.22 -26.85 19.52
CA ALA A 212 11.91 -27.99 18.93
C ALA A 212 12.34 -29.04 19.97
N SER A 213 12.24 -28.74 21.26
CA SER A 213 12.63 -29.71 22.30
C SER A 213 11.84 -31.02 22.19
N PRO A 214 12.39 -32.17 22.64
CA PRO A 214 11.69 -33.45 22.60
C PRO A 214 10.35 -33.47 23.35
N GLN A 215 10.14 -32.50 24.26
CA GLN A 215 8.90 -32.31 25.02
C GLN A 215 7.77 -31.71 24.18
N ILE A 216 8.06 -31.03 23.07
CA ILE A 216 7.07 -30.45 22.16
C ILE A 216 7.19 -31.15 20.79
N GLY A 217 8.37 -31.20 20.20
CA GLY A 217 8.67 -32.06 19.04
C GLY A 217 8.40 -31.44 17.66
N ILE A 218 8.55 -30.11 17.52
CA ILE A 218 8.39 -29.41 16.22
C ILE A 218 9.74 -29.34 15.49
N THR A 219 9.81 -29.77 14.23
CA THR A 219 10.99 -29.56 13.38
C THR A 219 10.92 -28.15 12.76
N ILE A 220 11.99 -27.37 12.83
CA ILE A 220 11.98 -25.95 12.42
C ILE A 220 13.05 -25.68 11.37
N ILE A 221 12.66 -25.05 10.26
CA ILE A 221 13.57 -24.53 9.24
C ILE A 221 13.33 -23.03 9.13
N LEU A 222 14.38 -22.25 9.36
CA LEU A 222 14.28 -20.79 9.27
C LEU A 222 15.39 -20.21 8.41
N SER A 223 15.08 -19.20 7.63
CA SER A 223 16.11 -18.35 7.05
C SER A 223 16.48 -17.29 8.10
N ILE A 224 17.77 -17.14 8.38
CA ILE A 224 18.25 -16.08 9.26
C ILE A 224 19.35 -15.31 8.58
N HIS A 225 19.30 -14.04 8.88
CA HIS A 225 20.26 -13.07 8.48
C HIS A 225 21.24 -12.88 9.66
N GLN A 226 22.46 -13.42 9.54
CA GLN A 226 23.56 -13.47 10.51
C GLN A 226 23.17 -13.49 12.01
N PRO A 227 23.09 -14.67 12.65
CA PRO A 227 22.82 -14.77 14.08
C PRO A 227 24.02 -14.36 14.95
N ARG A 228 23.76 -13.92 16.20
CA ARG A 228 24.77 -13.83 17.28
C ARG A 228 25.34 -15.21 17.63
N SER A 229 26.50 -15.27 18.27
CA SER A 229 27.11 -16.53 18.76
C SER A 229 26.13 -17.34 19.61
N GLU A 230 25.46 -16.68 20.57
CA GLU A 230 24.44 -17.30 21.42
C GLU A 230 23.24 -17.84 20.62
N ILE A 231 22.85 -17.16 19.54
CA ILE A 231 21.74 -17.59 18.68
C ILE A 231 22.18 -18.76 17.80
N ALA A 232 23.38 -18.68 17.23
CA ALA A 232 23.97 -19.72 16.39
C ALA A 232 24.14 -21.04 17.16
N ALA A 233 24.53 -20.95 18.44
CA ALA A 233 24.66 -22.10 19.33
C ALA A 233 23.33 -22.79 19.67
N LEU A 234 22.18 -22.14 19.42
CA LEU A 234 20.86 -22.74 19.63
C LEU A 234 20.37 -23.57 18.43
N PHE A 235 21.05 -23.49 17.28
CA PHE A 235 20.72 -24.24 16.08
C PHE A 235 21.46 -25.57 16.05
N ASP A 236 20.78 -26.64 15.62
CA ASP A 236 21.40 -27.96 15.48
C ASP A 236 22.15 -28.08 14.15
N LYS A 237 21.66 -27.40 13.09
CA LYS A 237 22.31 -27.34 11.77
C LYS A 237 22.32 -25.94 11.19
N LEU A 238 23.44 -25.56 10.57
CA LEU A 238 23.65 -24.28 9.91
C LEU A 238 23.97 -24.53 8.43
N CYS A 239 23.19 -23.95 7.52
CA CYS A 239 23.36 -24.16 6.09
C CYS A 239 23.64 -22.84 5.38
N VAL A 240 24.74 -22.75 4.65
CA VAL A 240 25.20 -21.54 3.96
C VAL A 240 25.05 -21.69 2.45
N LEU A 241 24.23 -20.81 1.87
CA LEU A 241 23.97 -20.71 0.43
C LEU A 241 24.75 -19.55 -0.19
N ALA A 242 25.49 -19.86 -1.25
CA ALA A 242 26.03 -18.89 -2.18
C ALA A 242 25.00 -18.46 -3.23
N ARG A 243 25.34 -17.37 -3.93
CA ARG A 243 24.57 -16.86 -5.07
C ARG A 243 24.36 -17.96 -6.13
N GLY A 244 23.14 -18.01 -6.68
CA GLY A 244 22.69 -19.06 -7.60
C GLY A 244 22.13 -20.31 -6.89
N GLY A 245 21.89 -20.23 -5.57
CA GLY A 245 21.33 -21.34 -4.80
C GLY A 245 22.25 -22.54 -4.71
N ARG A 246 23.55 -22.26 -4.51
CA ARG A 246 24.61 -23.25 -4.42
C ARG A 246 24.99 -23.43 -2.95
N LEU A 247 24.97 -24.66 -2.46
CA LEU A 247 25.29 -24.98 -1.06
C LEU A 247 26.81 -25.02 -0.84
N ILE A 248 27.29 -24.34 0.20
CA ILE A 248 28.71 -24.33 0.60
C ILE A 248 28.97 -25.19 1.84
N PHE A 249 28.04 -25.15 2.79
CA PHE A 249 28.15 -25.84 4.07
C PHE A 249 26.76 -26.12 4.61
N CYS A 250 26.54 -27.26 5.28
CA CYS A 250 25.27 -27.60 5.93
C CYS A 250 25.47 -28.66 7.01
N ASP A 251 25.95 -28.25 8.18
CA ASP A 251 26.13 -29.16 9.33
C ASP A 251 26.09 -28.41 10.69
N ALA A 252 26.38 -29.10 11.79
CA ALA A 252 26.45 -28.49 13.12
C ALA A 252 27.61 -27.47 13.23
N LEU A 253 27.44 -26.47 14.11
CA LEU A 253 28.44 -25.42 14.31
C LEU A 253 29.81 -25.95 14.75
N ALA A 254 29.84 -27.03 15.53
CA ALA A 254 31.08 -27.66 16.00
C ALA A 254 31.92 -28.23 14.84
N ASP A 255 31.28 -28.68 13.76
CA ASP A 255 31.94 -29.31 12.62
C ASP A 255 32.49 -28.28 11.62
N ALA A 256 32.07 -27.01 11.73
CA ALA A 256 32.51 -25.93 10.85
C ALA A 256 34.02 -25.69 10.91
N SER A 257 34.63 -25.74 12.10
CA SER A 257 36.08 -25.56 12.29
C SER A 257 36.89 -26.71 11.66
N GLY A 258 36.39 -27.95 11.78
CA GLY A 258 36.98 -29.13 11.16
C GLY A 258 36.91 -29.08 9.63
N TYR A 259 35.78 -28.65 9.07
CA TYR A 259 35.63 -28.43 7.62
C TYR A 259 36.60 -27.36 7.10
N PHE A 260 36.75 -26.26 7.84
CA PHE A 260 37.64 -25.16 7.43
C PHE A 260 39.13 -25.54 7.50
N ARG A 261 39.56 -26.29 8.52
CA ARG A 261 40.92 -26.83 8.58
C ARG A 261 41.25 -27.66 7.33
N ARG A 262 40.30 -28.50 6.88
CA ARG A 262 40.45 -29.29 5.63
C ARG A 262 40.52 -28.41 4.38
N LEU A 263 39.74 -27.33 4.30
CA LEU A 263 39.80 -26.38 3.19
C LEU A 263 41.13 -25.61 3.15
N HIS A 264 41.66 -25.23 4.31
CA HIS A 264 42.96 -24.58 4.43
C HIS A 264 44.10 -25.52 4.00
N GLU A 265 44.07 -26.79 4.43
CA GLU A 265 45.02 -27.82 4.00
C GLU A 265 45.00 -28.04 2.48
N LYS A 266 43.85 -27.84 1.83
CA LYS A 266 43.67 -27.88 0.37
C LYS A 266 44.06 -26.56 -0.35
N ASN A 267 44.62 -25.58 0.36
CA ASN A 267 44.95 -24.23 -0.15
C ASN A 267 43.75 -23.47 -0.77
N VAL A 268 42.52 -23.78 -0.35
CA VAL A 268 41.32 -23.10 -0.85
C VAL A 268 41.10 -21.76 -0.14
N VAL A 269 41.52 -21.64 1.13
CA VAL A 269 41.31 -20.44 1.96
C VAL A 269 42.53 -20.12 2.83
N GLU A 270 42.77 -18.84 3.10
CA GLU A 270 43.81 -18.35 4.03
C GLU A 270 43.58 -18.81 5.47
N LYS A 271 44.65 -18.87 6.26
CA LYS A 271 44.60 -19.37 7.65
C LYS A 271 43.82 -18.39 8.53
N ILE A 272 42.74 -18.86 9.16
CA ILE A 272 42.04 -18.11 10.21
C ILE A 272 42.75 -18.42 11.54
N GLU A 273 43.19 -17.39 12.27
CA GLU A 273 43.93 -17.54 13.53
C GLU A 273 43.05 -17.86 14.76
N ASP A 274 41.72 -17.69 14.65
CA ASP A 274 40.77 -17.90 15.75
C ASP A 274 40.37 -19.38 15.91
N GLU A 275 40.50 -19.92 17.13
CA GLU A 275 40.01 -21.27 17.50
C GLU A 275 38.49 -21.32 17.73
N ASP A 276 37.78 -20.18 17.72
CA ASP A 276 36.33 -20.12 17.93
C ASP A 276 35.55 -20.63 16.69
N PRO A 277 34.74 -21.70 16.82
CA PRO A 277 33.88 -22.20 15.74
C PRO A 277 32.95 -21.13 15.16
N PHE A 278 32.47 -20.19 15.97
CA PHE A 278 31.57 -19.15 15.52
C PHE A 278 32.28 -18.06 14.69
N ALA A 279 33.51 -17.68 15.09
CA ALA A 279 34.35 -16.78 14.29
C ALA A 279 34.67 -17.40 12.92
N THR A 280 35.03 -18.69 12.89
CA THR A 280 35.28 -19.44 11.65
C THR A 280 34.05 -19.47 10.75
N PHE A 281 32.86 -19.70 11.32
CA PHE A 281 31.60 -19.70 10.58
C PHE A 281 31.24 -18.31 10.00
N ASN A 282 31.45 -17.22 10.76
CA ASN A 282 31.23 -15.85 10.25
C ASN A 282 32.17 -15.50 9.09
N ALA A 283 33.40 -15.99 9.13
CA ALA A 283 34.33 -15.84 8.02
C ALA A 283 33.80 -16.53 6.76
N LEU A 284 33.30 -17.77 6.87
CA LEU A 284 32.70 -18.51 5.76
C LEU A 284 31.50 -17.77 5.15
N MET A 285 30.64 -17.21 6.00
CA MET A 285 29.53 -16.37 5.55
C MET A 285 29.99 -15.14 4.77
N THR A 286 31.07 -14.49 5.20
CA THR A 286 31.64 -13.32 4.51
C THR A 286 32.24 -13.71 3.15
N MET A 287 32.92 -14.86 3.08
CA MET A 287 33.50 -15.38 1.84
C MET A 287 32.46 -15.90 0.84
N SER A 288 31.27 -16.27 1.30
CA SER A 288 30.16 -16.71 0.43
C SER A 288 29.56 -15.59 -0.43
N VAL A 289 29.91 -14.33 -0.15
CA VAL A 289 29.38 -13.14 -0.82
C VAL A 289 30.38 -12.61 -1.84
N LYS A 290 29.91 -12.44 -3.08
CA LYS A 290 30.65 -11.84 -4.18
C LYS A 290 30.75 -10.31 -3.99
N SER A 291 31.98 -9.76 -3.94
CA SER A 291 32.21 -8.30 -3.93
C SER A 291 32.02 -7.75 -5.33
N THR A 292 31.36 -6.59 -5.47
CA THR A 292 31.14 -5.89 -6.75
C THR A 292 31.79 -4.50 -6.79
N ARG A 293 32.73 -4.23 -5.86
CA ARG A 293 33.37 -2.90 -5.74
C ARG A 293 34.40 -2.64 -6.85
N SER A 294 35.16 -3.66 -7.27
CA SER A 294 36.12 -3.61 -8.38
C SER A 294 36.10 -4.92 -9.19
N ALA A 295 36.43 -4.86 -10.49
CA ALA A 295 36.47 -6.04 -11.35
C ALA A 295 37.48 -7.09 -10.87
N SER A 296 38.62 -6.65 -10.31
CA SER A 296 39.64 -7.55 -9.75
C SER A 296 39.16 -8.28 -8.49
N GLU A 297 38.49 -7.58 -7.56
CA GLU A 297 37.91 -8.23 -6.37
C GLU A 297 36.74 -9.15 -6.72
N GLU A 298 35.95 -8.76 -7.72
CA GLU A 298 34.83 -9.56 -8.21
C GLU A 298 35.32 -10.91 -8.76
N ALA A 299 36.37 -10.89 -9.58
CA ALA A 299 36.99 -12.10 -10.11
C ALA A 299 37.61 -12.97 -9.00
N ARG A 300 38.30 -12.34 -8.02
CA ARG A 300 38.89 -13.06 -6.87
C ARG A 300 37.82 -13.74 -6.02
N THR A 301 36.79 -13.01 -5.59
CA THR A 301 35.73 -13.54 -4.73
C THR A 301 34.88 -14.59 -5.43
N SER A 302 34.62 -14.45 -6.73
CA SER A 302 33.90 -15.46 -7.51
C SER A 302 34.63 -16.79 -7.56
N ARG A 303 35.96 -16.79 -7.80
CA ARG A 303 36.78 -18.01 -7.79
C ARG A 303 36.77 -18.73 -6.44
N ILE A 304 36.82 -17.97 -5.35
CA ILE A 304 36.75 -18.53 -3.99
C ILE A 304 35.42 -19.25 -3.78
N VAL A 305 34.30 -18.58 -4.12
CA VAL A 305 32.95 -19.17 -3.99
C VAL A 305 32.82 -20.45 -4.83
N ASP A 306 33.31 -20.44 -6.07
CA ASP A 306 33.22 -21.60 -6.95
C ASP A 306 34.02 -22.80 -6.39
N SER A 307 35.23 -22.56 -5.89
CA SER A 307 36.05 -23.59 -5.25
C SER A 307 35.42 -24.18 -3.97
N LEU A 308 34.76 -23.33 -3.16
CA LEU A 308 34.03 -23.77 -1.97
C LEU A 308 32.85 -24.68 -2.34
N VAL A 309 32.07 -24.29 -3.35
CA VAL A 309 30.92 -25.08 -3.83
C VAL A 309 31.35 -26.42 -4.40
N GLU A 310 32.41 -26.45 -5.22
CA GLU A 310 32.94 -27.70 -5.77
C GLU A 310 33.46 -28.64 -4.69
N SER A 311 34.17 -28.10 -3.69
CA SER A 311 34.68 -28.88 -2.55
C SER A 311 33.55 -29.51 -1.75
N TRP A 312 32.50 -28.75 -1.44
CA TRP A 312 31.32 -29.27 -0.73
C TRP A 312 30.62 -30.37 -1.54
N ARG A 313 30.42 -30.14 -2.84
CA ARG A 313 29.78 -31.11 -3.75
C ARG A 313 30.54 -32.43 -3.81
N HIS A 314 31.86 -32.38 -3.92
CA HIS A 314 32.68 -33.59 -4.00
C HIS A 314 32.62 -34.43 -2.70
N GLU A 315 32.51 -33.78 -1.54
CA GLU A 315 32.44 -34.48 -0.25
C GLU A 315 31.04 -35.03 0.07
N HIS A 316 29.97 -34.44 -0.49
CA HIS A 316 28.57 -34.74 -0.11
C HIS A 316 27.67 -35.13 -1.30
N SER A 317 28.22 -35.49 -2.46
CA SER A 317 27.44 -36.02 -3.58
C SER A 317 26.98 -37.45 -3.27
N LYS A 318 25.68 -37.65 -3.03
CA LYS A 318 25.05 -38.98 -3.07
C LYS A 318 24.81 -39.38 -4.53
N GLU A 319 25.07 -40.64 -4.89
CA GLU A 319 24.60 -41.20 -6.18
C GLU A 319 23.08 -41.17 -6.21
N TYR A 320 22.52 -40.44 -7.16
CA TYR A 320 21.08 -40.21 -7.28
C TYR A 320 20.62 -40.67 -8.67
N SER A 321 19.75 -41.69 -8.68
CA SER A 321 19.42 -42.48 -9.87
C SER A 321 17.91 -42.46 -10.22
N LEU A 322 17.22 -41.36 -9.91
CA LEU A 322 15.83 -41.18 -10.32
C LEU A 322 15.76 -40.52 -11.71
N THR A 323 14.76 -40.94 -12.49
CA THR A 323 14.44 -40.31 -13.78
C THR A 323 13.57 -39.07 -13.56
N GLN A 324 13.60 -38.11 -14.49
CA GLN A 324 12.85 -36.84 -14.38
C GLN A 324 11.34 -37.05 -14.17
N GLU A 325 10.74 -38.09 -14.76
CA GLU A 325 9.32 -38.43 -14.54
C GLU A 325 9.04 -38.90 -13.10
N GLN A 326 9.97 -39.65 -12.51
CA GLN A 326 9.85 -40.12 -11.12
C GLN A 326 10.01 -38.96 -10.12
N GLU A 327 10.88 -38.00 -10.42
CA GLU A 327 11.04 -36.76 -9.64
C GLU A 327 9.74 -35.94 -9.62
N GLU A 328 9.14 -35.71 -10.79
CA GLU A 328 7.87 -35.00 -10.89
C GLU A 328 6.73 -35.74 -10.18
N ALA A 329 6.69 -37.07 -10.28
CA ALA A 329 5.69 -37.90 -9.60
C ALA A 329 5.82 -37.78 -8.07
N ARG A 330 7.04 -37.86 -7.53
CA ARG A 330 7.28 -37.68 -6.09
C ARG A 330 6.90 -36.29 -5.61
N PHE A 331 7.20 -35.25 -6.38
CA PHE A 331 6.80 -33.89 -6.00
C PHE A 331 5.28 -33.75 -5.93
N LYS A 332 4.54 -34.35 -6.88
CA LYS A 332 3.06 -34.40 -6.85
C LYS A 332 2.52 -35.20 -5.66
N ASP A 333 3.18 -36.30 -5.28
CA ASP A 333 2.78 -37.09 -4.12
C ASP A 333 3.07 -36.37 -2.80
N ASN A 334 4.18 -35.63 -2.72
CA ASN A 334 4.45 -34.73 -1.61
C ASN A 334 3.37 -33.66 -1.47
N MET A 335 2.91 -33.04 -2.56
CA MET A 335 1.79 -32.09 -2.47
C MET A 335 0.55 -32.69 -1.80
N LYS A 336 0.21 -33.95 -2.12
CA LYS A 336 -0.90 -34.66 -1.46
C LYS A 336 -0.66 -34.92 0.03
N ALA A 337 0.60 -35.13 0.44
CA ALA A 337 0.96 -35.36 1.84
C ALA A 337 0.73 -34.13 2.74
N PHE A 338 0.68 -32.93 2.16
CA PHE A 338 0.42 -31.66 2.86
C PHE A 338 -1.06 -31.24 2.83
N ASP A 339 -1.87 -31.85 1.96
CA ASP A 339 -3.22 -31.39 1.59
C ASP A 339 -4.35 -31.81 2.58
N ALA A 340 -4.06 -32.44 3.73
CA ALA A 340 -5.13 -32.97 4.60
C ALA A 340 -5.52 -32.13 5.82
N ALA A 341 -5.30 -30.81 5.79
CA ALA A 341 -5.99 -29.92 6.71
C ALA A 341 -7.51 -30.00 6.44
N GLN A 342 -8.26 -30.61 7.36
CA GLN A 342 -9.72 -30.72 7.19
C GLN A 342 -10.35 -29.32 7.30
N PRO A 343 -11.03 -28.83 6.25
CA PRO A 343 -11.66 -27.52 6.29
C PRO A 343 -12.76 -27.48 7.34
N LEU A 344 -12.99 -26.30 7.92
CA LEU A 344 -14.15 -26.06 8.77
C LEU A 344 -15.44 -26.36 8.01
N PRO A 345 -16.48 -26.84 8.71
CA PRO A 345 -17.83 -26.79 8.17
C PRO A 345 -18.16 -25.34 7.79
N ILE A 346 -18.62 -25.13 6.56
CA ILE A 346 -18.86 -23.82 5.96
C ILE A 346 -19.70 -22.91 6.88
N TRP A 347 -20.71 -23.44 7.57
CA TRP A 347 -21.55 -22.66 8.48
C TRP A 347 -20.81 -22.13 9.71
N LYS A 348 -19.89 -22.92 10.29
CA LYS A 348 -19.05 -22.46 11.40
C LYS A 348 -18.06 -21.41 10.91
N GLU A 349 -17.46 -21.63 9.74
CA GLU A 349 -16.58 -20.66 9.10
C GLU A 349 -17.30 -19.31 8.85
N VAL A 350 -18.49 -19.36 8.23
CA VAL A 350 -19.33 -18.19 7.98
C VAL A 350 -19.67 -17.46 9.28
N TYR A 351 -20.04 -18.18 10.35
CA TYR A 351 -20.34 -17.57 11.64
C TYR A 351 -19.14 -16.79 12.22
N VAL A 352 -17.96 -17.42 12.23
CA VAL A 352 -16.72 -16.83 12.75
C VAL A 352 -16.34 -15.58 11.96
N LEU A 353 -16.32 -15.70 10.63
CA LEU A 353 -15.97 -14.59 9.73
C LEU A 353 -17.01 -13.46 9.78
N THR A 354 -18.29 -13.77 9.93
CA THR A 354 -19.37 -12.78 10.07
C THR A 354 -19.18 -11.97 11.35
N ARG A 355 -18.93 -12.66 12.48
CA ARG A 355 -18.67 -12.01 13.78
C ARG A 355 -17.42 -11.14 13.72
N ARG A 356 -16.36 -11.59 13.05
CA ARG A 356 -15.13 -10.82 12.83
C ARG A 356 -15.41 -9.56 12.02
N THR A 357 -16.08 -9.72 10.87
CA THR A 357 -16.40 -8.62 9.94
C THR A 357 -17.30 -7.57 10.61
N PHE A 358 -18.36 -7.99 11.31
CA PHE A 358 -19.25 -7.09 12.04
C PHE A 358 -18.48 -6.25 13.07
N LYS A 359 -17.56 -6.88 13.82
CA LYS A 359 -16.74 -6.20 14.82
C LYS A 359 -15.75 -5.21 14.22
N LEU A 360 -15.18 -5.54 13.06
CA LEU A 360 -14.32 -4.64 12.28
C LEU A 360 -15.09 -3.40 11.82
N SER A 361 -16.22 -3.59 11.14
CA SER A 361 -17.09 -2.50 10.68
C SER A 361 -17.58 -1.62 11.83
N TYR A 362 -17.93 -2.21 12.98
CA TYR A 362 -18.35 -1.45 14.16
C TYR A 362 -17.22 -0.61 14.78
N ARG A 363 -15.98 -1.10 14.73
CA ARG A 363 -14.82 -0.39 15.29
C ARG A 363 -14.25 0.68 14.36
N ASP A 364 -14.43 0.55 13.05
CA ASP A 364 -14.13 1.61 12.09
C ASP A 364 -15.22 2.70 12.10
N ARG A 365 -15.33 3.39 13.24
CA ARG A 365 -16.33 4.44 13.44
C ARG A 365 -16.20 5.55 12.41
N THR A 366 -14.99 5.86 11.98
CA THR A 366 -14.70 6.91 10.99
C THR A 366 -15.30 6.56 9.64
N SER A 367 -15.03 5.37 9.10
CA SER A 367 -15.59 4.98 7.81
C SER A 367 -17.08 4.69 7.89
N LEU A 368 -17.57 4.19 9.03
CA LEU A 368 -18.99 3.92 9.24
C LEU A 368 -19.81 5.22 9.35
N LEU A 369 -19.33 6.21 10.12
CA LEU A 369 -19.93 7.54 10.20
C LEU A 369 -19.84 8.27 8.87
N ALA A 370 -18.73 8.13 8.15
CA ALA A 370 -18.60 8.69 6.81
C ALA A 370 -19.64 8.07 5.87
N LEU A 371 -19.75 6.74 5.83
CA LEU A 371 -20.65 6.04 4.91
C LEU A 371 -22.12 6.42 5.15
N ASN A 372 -22.60 6.23 6.38
CA ASN A 372 -24.00 6.46 6.76
C ASN A 372 -24.34 7.96 6.94
N GLY A 373 -23.39 8.74 7.46
CA GLY A 373 -23.57 10.17 7.63
C GLY A 373 -23.59 10.91 6.30
N MET A 374 -22.73 10.53 5.34
CA MET A 374 -22.74 11.11 4.01
C MET A 374 -23.94 10.66 3.19
N SER A 375 -24.42 9.41 3.33
CA SER A 375 -25.66 8.99 2.67
C SER A 375 -26.87 9.78 3.17
N LEU A 376 -26.95 10.04 4.48
CA LEU A 376 -27.98 10.91 5.06
C LEU A 376 -27.85 12.35 4.57
N MET A 377 -26.63 12.91 4.55
CA MET A 377 -26.38 14.25 4.02
C MET A 377 -26.81 14.36 2.57
N LEU A 378 -26.46 13.38 1.74
CA LEU A 378 -26.85 13.30 0.34
C LEU A 378 -28.37 13.22 0.19
N ALA A 379 -29.04 12.40 1.00
CA ALA A 379 -30.49 12.28 1.02
C ALA A 379 -31.18 13.60 1.37
N ILE A 380 -30.65 14.37 2.33
CA ILE A 380 -31.18 15.69 2.70
C ILE A 380 -30.97 16.69 1.57
N ILE A 381 -29.78 16.74 0.98
CA ILE A 381 -29.46 17.66 -0.12
C ILE A 381 -30.36 17.37 -1.33
N LEU A 382 -30.44 16.11 -1.78
CA LEU A 382 -31.29 15.73 -2.91
C LEU A 382 -32.78 15.82 -2.58
N GLY A 383 -33.15 15.52 -1.34
CA GLY A 383 -34.48 15.77 -0.78
C GLY A 383 -34.90 17.23 -0.93
N TRP A 384 -33.97 18.16 -0.68
CA TRP A 384 -34.22 19.59 -0.79
C TRP A 384 -34.16 20.09 -2.25
N VAL A 385 -33.26 19.54 -3.08
CA VAL A 385 -33.18 19.88 -4.52
C VAL A 385 -34.47 19.54 -5.27
N PHE A 386 -35.15 18.46 -4.88
CA PHE A 386 -36.44 18.04 -5.46
C PHE A 386 -37.60 18.15 -4.45
N TYR A 387 -37.57 19.16 -3.58
CA TYR A 387 -38.57 19.30 -2.54
C TYR A 387 -39.98 19.48 -3.13
N LYS A 388 -40.90 18.56 -2.79
CA LYS A 388 -42.32 18.50 -3.23
C LYS A 388 -42.55 19.06 -4.65
N PRO A 389 -42.20 18.32 -5.71
CA PRO A 389 -42.52 18.72 -7.07
C PRO A 389 -44.04 18.91 -7.24
N LYS A 390 -44.45 19.87 -8.07
CA LYS A 390 -45.86 20.09 -8.40
C LYS A 390 -46.43 18.89 -9.18
N ALA A 391 -47.75 18.75 -9.24
CA ALA A 391 -48.40 17.71 -10.04
C ALA A 391 -48.74 18.16 -11.48
N ASP A 392 -48.04 19.19 -11.99
CA ASP A 392 -48.10 19.63 -13.39
C ASP A 392 -47.12 18.83 -14.28
N LEU A 393 -47.14 19.02 -15.60
CA LEU A 393 -46.27 18.26 -16.53
C LEU A 393 -44.76 18.38 -16.22
N ALA A 394 -44.30 19.56 -15.81
CA ALA A 394 -42.91 19.79 -15.40
C ALA A 394 -42.57 19.08 -14.07
N GLY A 395 -43.52 19.06 -13.14
CA GLY A 395 -43.43 18.36 -11.88
C GLY A 395 -43.53 16.84 -12.01
N ILE A 396 -44.33 16.29 -12.92
CA ILE A 396 -44.36 14.86 -13.29
C ILE A 396 -42.99 14.42 -13.80
N ARG A 397 -42.35 15.22 -14.68
CA ARG A 397 -40.97 14.93 -15.12
C ARG A 397 -39.99 14.96 -13.94
N SER A 398 -40.12 15.92 -13.03
CA SER A 398 -39.29 16.01 -11.83
C SER A 398 -39.50 14.79 -10.91
N LEU A 399 -40.74 14.32 -10.72
CA LEU A 399 -41.09 13.10 -9.98
C LEU A 399 -40.45 11.85 -10.61
N THR A 400 -40.57 11.68 -11.93
CA THR A 400 -39.91 10.57 -12.64
C THR A 400 -38.39 10.63 -12.47
N SER A 401 -37.81 11.83 -12.48
CA SER A 401 -36.38 12.05 -12.27
C SER A 401 -35.94 11.67 -10.86
N CYS A 402 -36.74 11.98 -9.84
CA CYS A 402 -36.49 11.54 -8.45
C CYS A 402 -36.37 10.02 -8.34
N LEU A 403 -37.24 9.25 -9.01
CA LEU A 403 -37.20 7.79 -8.99
C LEU A 403 -35.93 7.23 -9.65
N TYR A 404 -35.46 7.88 -10.71
CA TYR A 404 -34.19 7.54 -11.34
C TYR A 404 -32.99 7.86 -10.43
N VAL A 405 -33.01 9.02 -9.74
CA VAL A 405 -31.97 9.43 -8.77
C VAL A 405 -31.76 8.37 -7.67
N VAL A 406 -32.83 7.70 -7.21
CA VAL A 406 -32.74 6.61 -6.22
C VAL A 406 -31.83 5.51 -6.71
N ILE A 407 -32.04 5.05 -7.94
CA ILE A 407 -31.27 3.94 -8.52
C ILE A 407 -29.84 4.38 -8.82
N GLU A 408 -29.65 5.62 -9.24
CA GLU A 408 -28.32 6.15 -9.53
C GLU A 408 -27.46 6.23 -8.25
N VAL A 409 -28.00 6.83 -7.18
CA VAL A 409 -27.28 7.00 -5.91
C VAL A 409 -27.04 5.65 -5.23
N LEU A 410 -28.09 4.83 -5.05
CA LEU A 410 -27.97 3.51 -4.41
C LEU A 410 -27.25 2.49 -5.31
N GLY A 411 -27.17 2.76 -6.61
CA GLY A 411 -26.48 1.97 -7.62
C GLY A 411 -24.96 2.14 -7.63
N PHE A 412 -24.49 3.39 -7.61
CA PHE A 412 -23.07 3.70 -7.81
C PHE A 412 -22.28 3.85 -6.52
N TYR A 413 -22.84 4.57 -5.54
CA TYR A 413 -22.10 4.92 -4.33
C TYR A 413 -21.67 3.69 -3.51
N PRO A 414 -22.54 2.70 -3.22
CA PRO A 414 -22.16 1.48 -2.52
C PRO A 414 -21.13 0.62 -3.30
N LEU A 415 -21.27 0.57 -4.62
CA LEU A 415 -20.40 -0.17 -5.54
C LEU A 415 -18.94 0.27 -5.44
N LEU A 416 -18.68 1.59 -5.54
CA LEU A 416 -17.34 2.13 -5.48
C LEU A 416 -16.72 2.02 -4.08
N MET A 417 -17.54 2.19 -3.03
CA MET A 417 -17.09 2.10 -1.65
C MET A 417 -16.63 0.69 -1.25
N GLU A 418 -17.31 -0.34 -1.74
CA GLU A 418 -16.90 -1.72 -1.49
C GLU A 418 -15.61 -2.08 -2.25
N LEU A 419 -15.45 -1.53 -3.46
CA LEU A 419 -14.25 -1.74 -4.27
C LEU A 419 -13.00 -1.17 -3.59
N GLU A 420 -13.06 0.06 -3.06
CA GLU A 420 -11.95 0.69 -2.34
C GLU A 420 -11.52 -0.11 -1.12
N ARG A 421 -12.47 -0.54 -0.28
CA ARG A 421 -12.17 -1.30 0.95
C ARG A 421 -11.53 -2.67 0.69
N LEU A 422 -11.96 -3.36 -0.38
CA LEU A 422 -11.38 -4.65 -0.77
C LEU A 422 -9.92 -4.51 -1.18
N TRP A 423 -9.58 -3.48 -1.97
CA TRP A 423 -8.21 -3.22 -2.39
C TRP A 423 -7.33 -2.64 -1.28
N ALA A 424 -7.90 -1.90 -0.32
CA ALA A 424 -7.15 -1.31 0.78
C ALA A 424 -6.67 -2.34 1.81
N HIS A 425 -7.54 -3.25 2.29
CA HIS A 425 -7.22 -4.13 3.43
C HIS A 425 -7.77 -5.56 3.30
N ASP A 426 -9.07 -5.71 3.05
CA ASP A 426 -9.77 -6.99 3.25
C ASP A 426 -9.37 -8.06 2.22
N GLY A 427 -9.19 -7.66 0.95
CA GLY A 427 -8.86 -8.57 -0.14
C GLY A 427 -7.48 -9.18 0.00
N VAL A 428 -6.48 -8.36 0.33
CA VAL A 428 -5.08 -8.81 0.53
C VAL A 428 -4.99 -9.81 1.68
N PHE A 429 -5.70 -9.55 2.79
CA PHE A 429 -5.73 -10.46 3.93
C PHE A 429 -6.46 -11.77 3.61
N PHE A 430 -7.59 -11.71 2.90
CA PHE A 430 -8.30 -12.90 2.43
C PHE A 430 -7.42 -13.80 1.57
N PHE A 431 -6.68 -13.26 0.59
CA PHE A 431 -5.81 -14.08 -0.26
C PHE A 431 -4.71 -14.79 0.54
N LYS A 432 -4.22 -14.18 1.62
CA LYS A 432 -3.29 -14.84 2.54
C LYS A 432 -3.95 -16.02 3.24
N GLU A 433 -5.11 -15.82 3.86
CA GLU A 433 -5.84 -16.89 4.57
C GLU A 433 -6.30 -18.02 3.63
N TYR A 434 -6.67 -17.68 2.39
CA TYR A 434 -7.06 -18.63 1.35
C TYR A 434 -5.88 -19.51 0.91
N LYS A 435 -4.70 -18.92 0.67
CA LYS A 435 -3.47 -19.67 0.35
C LYS A 435 -2.99 -20.58 1.48
N GLU A 436 -3.29 -20.22 2.71
CA GLU A 436 -3.00 -21.03 3.89
C GLU A 436 -4.09 -22.09 4.19
N GLY A 437 -5.11 -22.20 3.33
CA GLY A 437 -6.19 -23.20 3.46
C GLY A 437 -7.13 -22.97 4.64
N CYS A 438 -7.08 -21.79 5.28
CA CYS A 438 -7.84 -21.49 6.50
C CYS A 438 -9.28 -20.98 6.22
N VAL A 439 -9.48 -20.38 5.05
CA VAL A 439 -10.74 -19.74 4.66
C VAL A 439 -11.11 -20.21 3.26
N SER A 440 -12.39 -20.51 3.06
CA SER A 440 -12.96 -20.88 1.78
C SER A 440 -13.53 -19.65 1.06
N ILE A 441 -13.55 -19.70 -0.27
CA ILE A 441 -14.19 -18.68 -1.10
C ILE A 441 -15.66 -18.48 -0.70
N PRO A 442 -16.54 -19.51 -0.68
CA PRO A 442 -17.94 -19.31 -0.31
C PRO A 442 -18.11 -18.79 1.13
N GLY A 443 -17.27 -19.24 2.07
CA GLY A 443 -17.25 -18.75 3.45
C GLY A 443 -16.98 -17.24 3.52
N PHE A 444 -15.99 -16.75 2.77
CA PHE A 444 -15.68 -15.33 2.67
C PHE A 444 -16.79 -14.49 2.04
N VAL A 445 -17.37 -14.93 0.92
CA VAL A 445 -18.44 -14.18 0.23
C VAL A 445 -19.66 -14.02 1.12
N ILE A 446 -20.16 -15.12 1.70
CA ILE A 446 -21.38 -15.13 2.51
C ILE A 446 -21.18 -14.35 3.80
N SER A 447 -20.08 -14.59 4.52
CA SER A 447 -19.82 -13.93 5.80
C SER A 447 -19.66 -12.42 5.68
N ARG A 448 -19.07 -11.96 4.57
CA ARG A 448 -18.90 -10.55 4.29
C ARG A 448 -20.24 -9.84 4.10
N ARG A 449 -21.18 -10.46 3.38
CA ARG A 449 -22.53 -9.92 3.18
C ARG A 449 -23.31 -9.87 4.49
N LEU A 450 -23.31 -10.97 5.24
CA LEU A 450 -24.01 -11.04 6.54
C LEU A 450 -23.43 -10.08 7.58
N GLY A 451 -22.10 -9.93 7.63
CA GLY A 451 -21.42 -9.11 8.62
C GLY A 451 -21.64 -7.61 8.44
N LYS A 452 -21.93 -7.17 7.22
CA LYS A 452 -22.14 -5.76 6.87
C LYS A 452 -23.60 -5.34 6.78
N LEU A 453 -24.51 -6.30 6.55
CA LEU A 453 -25.94 -6.09 6.36
C LEU A 453 -26.58 -5.12 7.38
N LEU A 454 -26.30 -5.31 8.67
CA LEU A 454 -26.92 -4.54 9.75
C LEU A 454 -26.33 -3.14 9.97
N LEU A 455 -25.06 -2.93 9.61
CA LEU A 455 -24.35 -1.68 9.88
C LEU A 455 -24.23 -0.77 8.65
N GLU A 456 -24.27 -1.36 7.45
CA GLU A 456 -24.02 -0.67 6.18
C GLU A 456 -25.24 -0.78 5.25
N ASP A 457 -25.58 -1.97 4.76
CA ASP A 457 -26.59 -2.16 3.71
C ASP A 457 -27.98 -1.64 4.10
N ILE A 458 -28.47 -2.01 5.28
CA ILE A 458 -29.79 -1.56 5.78
C ILE A 458 -29.77 -0.07 6.12
N PRO A 459 -28.84 0.46 6.97
CA PRO A 459 -28.86 1.87 7.34
C PRO A 459 -28.68 2.83 6.16
N VAL A 460 -27.78 2.54 5.21
CA VAL A 460 -27.58 3.39 4.02
C VAL A 460 -28.86 3.50 3.21
N SER A 461 -29.49 2.36 2.92
CA SER A 461 -30.73 2.31 2.12
C SER A 461 -31.90 2.94 2.88
N PHE A 462 -32.03 2.65 4.17
CA PHE A 462 -33.14 3.14 4.99
C PHE A 462 -33.07 4.65 5.20
N LEU A 463 -31.91 5.18 5.58
CA LEU A 463 -31.72 6.62 5.79
C LEU A 463 -31.98 7.41 4.50
N PHE A 464 -31.49 6.90 3.37
CA PHE A 464 -31.72 7.52 2.08
C PHE A 464 -33.21 7.50 1.72
N CYS A 465 -33.83 6.31 1.69
CA CYS A 465 -35.21 6.16 1.24
C CYS A 465 -36.23 6.88 2.14
N VAL A 466 -36.07 6.83 3.46
CA VAL A 466 -36.98 7.53 4.39
C VAL A 466 -36.96 9.03 4.13
N VAL A 467 -35.77 9.64 4.09
CA VAL A 467 -35.65 11.08 3.91
C VAL A 467 -36.17 11.51 2.55
N THR A 468 -35.76 10.84 1.47
CA THR A 468 -36.16 11.25 0.12
C THR A 468 -37.65 11.03 -0.15
N TYR A 469 -38.23 9.91 0.30
CA TYR A 469 -39.65 9.62 0.06
C TYR A 469 -40.57 10.70 0.66
N PHE A 470 -40.33 11.06 1.92
CA PHE A 470 -41.14 12.08 2.60
C PHE A 470 -40.85 13.50 2.12
N MET A 471 -39.60 13.85 1.83
CA MET A 471 -39.25 15.20 1.33
C MET A 471 -39.74 15.47 -0.10
N TRP A 472 -39.73 14.45 -0.96
CA TRP A 472 -40.24 14.56 -2.33
C TRP A 472 -41.76 14.51 -2.41
N GLY A 473 -42.44 14.06 -1.35
CA GLY A 473 -43.91 13.99 -1.32
C GLY A 473 -44.49 12.84 -2.14
N LEU A 474 -43.77 11.72 -2.27
CA LEU A 474 -44.24 10.56 -3.03
C LEU A 474 -45.45 9.93 -2.31
N ARG A 475 -46.63 9.94 -2.96
CA ARG A 475 -47.87 9.30 -2.47
C ARG A 475 -48.16 9.60 -0.98
N LEU A 476 -48.03 10.87 -0.59
CA LEU A 476 -48.51 11.37 0.70
C LEU A 476 -49.90 11.96 0.44
N GLY A 477 -50.94 11.35 1.00
CA GLY A 477 -52.35 11.55 0.61
C GLY A 477 -52.92 12.95 0.85
N ASP A 478 -52.61 13.88 -0.04
CA ASP A 478 -53.23 15.22 -0.11
C ASP A 478 -54.39 15.28 -1.14
N ASN A 479 -54.53 14.27 -2.03
CA ASN A 479 -55.59 14.19 -3.06
C ASN A 479 -56.76 13.28 -2.63
N PHE A 480 -57.99 13.70 -2.98
CA PHE A 480 -59.28 13.15 -2.50
C PHE A 480 -59.52 11.64 -2.73
N ASN A 481 -58.67 10.95 -3.52
CA ASN A 481 -58.77 9.52 -3.84
C ASN A 481 -57.56 8.67 -3.41
N ASP A 482 -56.49 9.24 -2.84
CA ASP A 482 -55.30 8.49 -2.45
C ASP A 482 -55.40 8.02 -0.98
N SER A 483 -55.62 6.73 -0.75
CA SER A 483 -55.48 6.12 0.57
C SER A 483 -54.01 6.19 1.02
N ASN A 484 -53.76 6.68 2.24
CA ASN A 484 -52.44 6.66 2.89
C ASN A 484 -52.00 5.21 3.22
N ASP A 485 -51.76 4.40 2.19
CA ASP A 485 -51.32 3.02 2.35
C ASP A 485 -49.79 2.96 2.55
N ALA A 486 -49.38 2.48 3.73
CA ALA A 486 -47.98 2.31 4.07
C ALA A 486 -47.22 1.31 3.15
N SER A 487 -47.93 0.57 2.32
CA SER A 487 -47.39 -0.39 1.35
C SER A 487 -46.52 0.29 0.28
N TYR A 488 -46.87 1.49 -0.18
CA TYR A 488 -46.12 2.22 -1.21
C TYR A 488 -44.69 2.55 -0.76
N PHE A 489 -44.52 2.98 0.50
CA PHE A 489 -43.21 3.19 1.10
C PHE A 489 -42.46 1.87 1.30
N GLY A 490 -43.14 0.81 1.75
CA GLY A 490 -42.52 -0.51 1.94
C GLY A 490 -41.92 -1.08 0.65
N ILE A 491 -42.64 -0.93 -0.47
CA ILE A 491 -42.18 -1.34 -1.81
C ILE A 491 -41.00 -0.47 -2.27
N PHE A 492 -41.10 0.85 -2.11
CA PHE A 492 -40.02 1.80 -2.42
C PHE A 492 -38.72 1.46 -1.67
N PHE A 493 -38.81 1.19 -0.36
CA PHE A 493 -37.69 0.77 0.46
C PHE A 493 -37.14 -0.59 0.04
N ALA A 494 -38.00 -1.58 -0.23
CA ALA A 494 -37.56 -2.92 -0.65
C ALA A 494 -36.76 -2.88 -1.97
N ILE A 495 -37.21 -2.10 -2.95
CA ILE A 495 -36.49 -1.91 -4.21
C ILE A 495 -35.16 -1.19 -3.97
N GLY A 496 -35.16 -0.09 -3.20
CA GLY A 496 -33.93 0.64 -2.86
C GLY A 496 -32.90 -0.23 -2.14
N PHE A 497 -33.33 -1.05 -1.18
CA PHE A 497 -32.48 -2.01 -0.48
C PHE A 497 -31.90 -3.07 -1.42
N LEU A 498 -32.70 -3.64 -2.32
CA LEU A 498 -32.23 -4.61 -3.30
C LEU A 498 -31.20 -3.99 -4.26
N VAL A 499 -31.41 -2.75 -4.71
CA VAL A 499 -30.45 -2.03 -5.55
C VAL A 499 -29.14 -1.88 -4.79
N THR A 500 -29.14 -1.36 -3.55
CA THR A 500 -27.92 -1.25 -2.72
C THR A 500 -27.21 -2.59 -2.55
N ALA A 501 -27.95 -3.66 -2.27
CA ALA A 501 -27.39 -5.00 -2.10
C ALA A 501 -26.72 -5.53 -3.38
N ILE A 502 -27.34 -5.32 -4.55
CA ILE A 502 -26.78 -5.67 -5.86
C ILE A 502 -25.54 -4.82 -6.18
N SER A 503 -25.55 -3.53 -5.83
CA SER A 503 -24.40 -2.64 -6.03
C SER A 503 -23.17 -3.13 -5.28
N PHE A 504 -23.33 -3.55 -4.03
CA PHE A 504 -22.23 -4.12 -3.26
C PHE A 504 -21.69 -5.43 -3.85
N THR A 505 -22.55 -6.33 -4.30
CA THR A 505 -22.11 -7.60 -4.92
C THR A 505 -21.47 -7.38 -6.28
N THR A 506 -21.93 -6.38 -7.02
CA THR A 506 -21.30 -5.96 -8.27
C THR A 506 -19.91 -5.37 -8.03
N GLY A 507 -19.73 -4.55 -6.98
CA GLY A 507 -18.41 -4.03 -6.60
C GLY A 507 -17.44 -5.16 -6.24
N PHE A 508 -17.95 -6.17 -5.53
CA PHE A 508 -17.20 -7.39 -5.25
C PHE A 508 -16.82 -8.14 -6.54
N LEU A 509 -17.75 -8.34 -7.47
CA LEU A 509 -17.45 -8.94 -8.77
C LEU A 509 -16.33 -8.20 -9.52
N CYS A 510 -16.38 -6.86 -9.55
CA CYS A 510 -15.35 -6.03 -10.19
C CYS A 510 -13.97 -6.17 -9.54
N PHE A 511 -13.90 -6.36 -8.22
CA PHE A 511 -12.66 -6.69 -7.51
C PHE A 511 -12.11 -8.05 -7.98
N THR A 512 -12.97 -9.07 -8.10
CA THR A 512 -12.53 -10.41 -8.53
C THR A 512 -12.01 -10.45 -9.96
N LEU A 513 -12.54 -9.60 -10.85
CA LEU A 513 -12.13 -9.51 -12.26
C LEU A 513 -10.87 -8.65 -12.49
N GLY A 514 -10.68 -7.58 -11.72
CA GLY A 514 -9.58 -6.63 -11.97
C GLY A 514 -8.27 -6.98 -11.26
N THR A 515 -7.13 -6.74 -11.90
CA THR A 515 -5.77 -7.05 -11.37
C THR A 515 -5.26 -6.07 -10.32
N ASP A 516 -5.72 -4.82 -10.41
CA ASP A 516 -5.42 -3.71 -9.52
C ASP A 516 -6.66 -2.81 -9.39
N PHE A 517 -6.64 -1.88 -8.44
CA PHE A 517 -7.73 -0.94 -8.20
C PHE A 517 -8.16 -0.19 -9.48
N SER A 518 -7.22 0.28 -10.30
CA SER A 518 -7.53 1.04 -11.52
C SER A 518 -8.31 0.22 -12.56
N ILE A 519 -7.94 -1.04 -12.77
CA ILE A 519 -8.65 -1.93 -13.72
C ILE A 519 -10.02 -2.32 -13.14
N SER A 520 -10.11 -2.61 -11.84
CA SER A 520 -11.41 -2.87 -11.22
C SER A 520 -12.34 -1.67 -11.30
N ALA A 521 -11.83 -0.44 -11.12
CA ALA A 521 -12.61 0.79 -11.24
C ALA A 521 -13.10 1.03 -12.68
N LEU A 522 -12.27 0.72 -13.67
CA LEU A 522 -12.66 0.74 -15.09
C LEU A 522 -13.84 -0.20 -15.36
N ILE A 523 -13.72 -1.47 -14.95
CA ILE A 523 -14.76 -2.50 -15.15
C ILE A 523 -16.04 -2.05 -14.44
N SER A 524 -15.91 -1.56 -13.21
CA SER A 524 -17.00 -1.05 -12.38
C SER A 524 -17.75 0.09 -13.07
N ASN A 525 -17.04 1.08 -13.61
CA ASN A 525 -17.67 2.19 -14.32
C ASN A 525 -18.31 1.75 -15.64
N ALA A 526 -17.64 0.92 -16.44
CA ALA A 526 -18.21 0.43 -17.69
C ALA A 526 -19.51 -0.37 -17.45
N PHE A 527 -19.51 -1.25 -16.45
CA PHE A 527 -20.69 -2.00 -16.05
C PHE A 527 -21.80 -1.07 -15.56
N TYR A 528 -21.50 -0.14 -14.66
CA TYR A 528 -22.46 0.85 -14.17
C TYR A 528 -23.08 1.68 -15.29
N GLN A 529 -22.29 2.11 -16.28
CA GLN A 529 -22.79 2.93 -17.39
C GLN A 529 -23.68 2.13 -18.36
N LEU A 530 -23.44 0.83 -18.50
CA LEU A 530 -24.36 -0.07 -19.20
C LEU A 530 -25.70 -0.19 -18.47
N GLN A 531 -25.67 -0.31 -17.14
CA GLN A 531 -26.87 -0.32 -16.30
C GLN A 531 -27.65 1.00 -16.41
N ASN A 532 -26.92 2.12 -16.36
CA ASN A 532 -27.51 3.45 -16.47
C ASN A 532 -28.18 3.66 -17.84
N SER A 533 -27.48 3.34 -18.94
CA SER A 533 -28.05 3.47 -20.29
C SER A 533 -29.21 2.50 -20.54
N GLY A 534 -29.18 1.33 -19.89
CA GLY A 534 -30.21 0.29 -19.98
C GLY A 534 -31.47 0.53 -19.15
N CYS A 535 -31.51 1.54 -18.28
CA CYS A 535 -32.58 1.70 -17.28
C CYS A 535 -33.96 2.08 -17.84
N GLY A 536 -34.01 2.64 -19.06
CA GLY A 536 -35.26 3.06 -19.70
C GLY A 536 -35.71 4.50 -19.41
N TYR A 537 -34.97 5.27 -18.60
CA TYR A 537 -35.28 6.68 -18.33
C TYR A 537 -34.86 7.61 -19.48
N PHE A 538 -33.59 7.56 -19.91
CA PHE A 538 -33.07 8.44 -20.95
C PHE A 538 -33.47 8.00 -22.36
N VAL A 539 -33.11 6.76 -22.70
CA VAL A 539 -33.60 6.08 -23.90
C VAL A 539 -34.75 5.19 -23.47
N ASN A 540 -35.94 5.59 -23.86
CA ASN A 540 -37.17 4.96 -23.42
C ASN A 540 -37.23 3.47 -23.84
N ALA A 541 -37.66 2.61 -22.91
CA ALA A 541 -37.62 1.16 -23.06
C ALA A 541 -38.48 0.62 -24.21
N ALA A 542 -39.53 1.35 -24.61
CA ALA A 542 -40.38 1.03 -25.75
C ALA A 542 -39.69 1.37 -27.09
N THR A 543 -38.87 2.42 -27.10
CA THR A 543 -38.31 3.03 -28.32
C THR A 543 -36.85 2.69 -28.55
N MET A 544 -36.20 1.95 -27.63
CA MET A 544 -34.83 1.47 -27.76
C MET A 544 -34.57 0.83 -29.14
N PRO A 545 -33.41 1.13 -29.78
CA PRO A 545 -33.02 0.48 -31.03
C PRO A 545 -33.02 -1.04 -30.91
N VAL A 546 -33.50 -1.72 -31.96
CA VAL A 546 -33.73 -3.18 -31.93
C VAL A 546 -32.47 -3.97 -31.55
N TYR A 547 -31.29 -3.51 -32.01
CA TYR A 547 -30.02 -4.18 -31.77
C TYR A 547 -29.50 -4.05 -30.32
N VAL A 548 -29.96 -3.07 -29.52
CA VAL A 548 -29.58 -2.87 -28.10
C VAL A 548 -30.69 -3.27 -27.14
N ARG A 549 -31.93 -3.42 -27.65
CA ARG A 549 -33.11 -3.62 -26.82
C ARG A 549 -33.01 -4.80 -25.86
N TRP A 550 -32.24 -5.85 -26.18
CA TRP A 550 -32.03 -7.00 -25.31
C TRP A 550 -31.23 -6.67 -24.04
N VAL A 551 -30.41 -5.61 -24.06
CA VAL A 551 -29.57 -5.18 -22.93
C VAL A 551 -30.41 -4.76 -21.73
N LYS A 552 -31.64 -4.27 -21.95
CA LYS A 552 -32.56 -3.93 -20.84
C LYS A 552 -32.88 -5.13 -19.95
N TYR A 553 -32.85 -6.36 -20.48
CA TYR A 553 -33.06 -7.58 -19.70
C TYR A 553 -31.83 -7.99 -18.88
N LEU A 554 -30.64 -7.51 -19.26
CA LEU A 554 -29.42 -7.64 -18.44
C LEU A 554 -29.26 -6.50 -17.43
N ALA A 555 -29.98 -5.40 -17.62
CA ALA A 555 -29.87 -4.23 -16.78
C ALA A 555 -30.81 -4.33 -15.56
N TYR A 556 -30.27 -4.59 -14.36
CA TYR A 556 -31.07 -4.61 -13.13
C TYR A 556 -31.68 -3.24 -12.82
N PHE A 557 -31.09 -2.14 -13.32
CA PHE A 557 -31.67 -0.80 -13.25
C PHE A 557 -33.02 -0.70 -13.97
N TRP A 558 -33.23 -1.44 -15.07
CA TRP A 558 -34.50 -1.42 -15.80
C TRP A 558 -35.65 -1.99 -14.95
N TYR A 559 -35.39 -3.11 -14.26
CA TYR A 559 -36.35 -3.73 -13.35
C TYR A 559 -36.61 -2.85 -12.11
N ALA A 560 -35.56 -2.28 -11.52
CA ALA A 560 -35.71 -1.38 -10.38
C ALA A 560 -36.50 -0.11 -10.77
N PHE A 561 -36.18 0.51 -11.90
CA PHE A 561 -36.83 1.73 -12.36
C PHE A 561 -38.28 1.47 -12.77
N GLY A 562 -38.54 0.37 -13.47
CA GLY A 562 -39.90 -0.07 -13.80
C GLY A 562 -40.76 -0.32 -12.57
N ALA A 563 -40.21 -0.96 -11.53
CA ALA A 563 -40.96 -1.20 -10.30
C ALA A 563 -41.21 0.08 -9.49
N LEU A 564 -40.24 1.00 -9.42
CA LEU A 564 -40.42 2.30 -8.76
C LEU A 564 -41.46 3.17 -9.47
N THR A 565 -41.42 3.22 -10.81
CA THR A 565 -42.38 3.98 -11.62
C THR A 565 -43.77 3.36 -11.57
N ALA A 566 -43.91 2.04 -11.63
CA ALA A 566 -45.18 1.34 -11.45
C ALA A 566 -45.78 1.61 -10.05
N ASN A 567 -44.95 1.59 -8.99
CA ASN A 567 -45.38 1.91 -7.63
C ASN A 567 -45.86 3.36 -7.48
N GLN A 568 -45.24 4.31 -8.19
CA GLN A 568 -45.64 5.72 -8.16
C GLN A 568 -46.89 5.99 -9.00
N TYR A 569 -46.95 5.51 -10.25
CA TYR A 569 -47.91 5.98 -11.25
C TYR A 569 -49.16 5.12 -11.44
N THR A 570 -49.18 3.86 -10.97
CA THR A 570 -50.37 3.01 -11.11
C THR A 570 -51.54 3.61 -10.33
N ASN A 571 -52.65 3.98 -11.00
CA ASN A 571 -53.78 4.68 -10.37
C ASN A 571 -53.38 6.04 -9.72
N TRP A 572 -52.43 6.76 -10.32
CA TRP A 572 -52.09 8.14 -9.92
C TRP A 572 -52.67 9.15 -10.91
N GLU A 573 -53.17 10.28 -10.42
CA GLU A 573 -53.63 11.41 -11.23
C GLU A 573 -52.96 12.70 -10.79
N GLY A 574 -52.43 13.46 -11.75
CA GLY A 574 -51.86 14.79 -11.54
C GLY A 574 -52.89 15.92 -11.62
N ASP A 575 -52.43 17.16 -11.37
CA ASP A 575 -53.27 18.35 -11.35
C ASP A 575 -53.51 18.87 -12.79
N CYS A 576 -54.58 18.42 -13.43
CA CYS A 576 -54.95 18.92 -14.76
C CYS A 576 -55.58 20.33 -14.68
N PRO A 577 -55.08 21.33 -15.44
CA PRO A 577 -55.65 22.68 -15.47
C PRO A 577 -56.91 22.81 -16.36
N PHE A 578 -57.32 21.74 -17.05
CA PHE A 578 -58.48 21.70 -17.96
C PHE A 578 -59.70 21.06 -17.29
N PRO A 579 -60.92 21.25 -17.83
CA PRO A 579 -62.14 20.63 -17.30
C PRO A 579 -62.05 19.10 -17.28
N ALA A 580 -62.67 18.47 -16.28
CA ALA A 580 -62.69 17.01 -16.16
C ALA A 580 -63.26 16.35 -17.43
N GLY A 581 -62.48 15.46 -18.04
CA GLY A 581 -62.84 14.76 -19.29
C GLY A 581 -62.25 15.35 -20.59
N ASP A 582 -61.46 16.42 -20.52
CA ASP A 582 -60.71 16.94 -21.68
C ASP A 582 -59.59 15.94 -22.09
N GLU A 583 -59.46 15.65 -23.40
CA GLU A 583 -58.43 14.74 -23.93
C GLU A 583 -57.01 15.21 -23.55
N ARG A 584 -56.81 16.51 -23.34
CA ARG A 584 -55.53 17.10 -22.90
C ARG A 584 -55.16 16.73 -21.47
N CYS A 585 -56.13 16.34 -20.63
CA CYS A 585 -55.84 15.84 -19.27
C CYS A 585 -55.25 14.42 -19.27
N SER A 586 -55.31 13.69 -20.38
CA SER A 586 -54.74 12.34 -20.47
C SER A 586 -53.23 12.33 -20.18
N GLU A 587 -52.49 13.38 -20.55
CA GLU A 587 -51.05 13.51 -20.30
C GLU A 587 -50.71 13.64 -18.80
N TYR A 588 -51.67 14.03 -17.96
CA TYR A 588 -51.50 14.18 -16.50
C TYR A 588 -51.79 12.88 -15.74
N SER A 589 -52.32 11.85 -16.40
CA SER A 589 -52.58 10.55 -15.80
C SER A 589 -51.29 9.72 -15.68
N GLY A 590 -51.07 9.09 -14.53
CA GLY A 590 -49.93 8.19 -14.32
C GLY A 590 -49.93 6.99 -15.27
N ASP A 591 -51.11 6.51 -15.67
CA ASP A 591 -51.24 5.42 -16.63
C ASP A 591 -50.74 5.80 -18.04
N TYR A 592 -50.95 7.06 -18.44
CA TYR A 592 -50.39 7.59 -19.68
C TYR A 592 -48.86 7.64 -19.58
N GLN A 593 -48.31 8.08 -18.45
CA GLN A 593 -46.87 8.13 -18.21
C GLN A 593 -46.22 6.75 -18.26
N LEU A 594 -46.86 5.71 -17.68
CA LEU A 594 -46.38 4.32 -17.76
C LEU A 594 -46.35 3.79 -19.20
N ASN A 595 -47.39 4.07 -19.98
CA ASN A 595 -47.45 3.71 -21.40
C ASN A 595 -46.39 4.44 -22.22
N VAL A 596 -46.16 5.73 -21.95
CA VAL A 596 -45.08 6.49 -22.57
C VAL A 596 -43.76 5.85 -22.25
N LEU A 597 -43.41 5.64 -20.97
CA LEU A 597 -42.12 5.06 -20.54
C LEU A 597 -41.92 3.58 -20.95
N GLY A 598 -43.00 2.90 -21.35
CA GLY A 598 -42.97 1.51 -21.79
C GLY A 598 -42.97 0.48 -20.65
N PHE A 599 -43.55 0.83 -19.50
CA PHE A 599 -43.67 -0.07 -18.33
C PHE A 599 -45.13 -0.53 -18.11
N PRO A 600 -45.36 -1.80 -17.70
CA PRO A 600 -46.70 -2.29 -17.44
C PRO A 600 -47.29 -1.73 -16.13
N ARG A 601 -48.61 -1.67 -16.05
CA ARG A 601 -49.34 -1.32 -14.82
C ARG A 601 -49.13 -2.39 -13.74
N ASN A 602 -49.00 -1.97 -12.48
CA ASN A 602 -48.83 -2.85 -11.32
C ASN A 602 -47.66 -3.87 -11.46
N TRP A 603 -46.61 -3.51 -12.19
CA TRP A 603 -45.46 -4.39 -12.45
C TRP A 603 -44.41 -4.30 -11.34
N ILE A 604 -44.69 -4.94 -10.19
CA ILE A 604 -43.86 -4.83 -8.97
C ILE A 604 -43.27 -6.18 -8.56
N GLY A 605 -44.08 -7.24 -8.49
CA GLY A 605 -43.64 -8.55 -7.99
C GLY A 605 -42.59 -9.24 -8.86
N GLU A 606 -42.79 -9.25 -10.18
CA GLU A 606 -41.85 -9.83 -11.15
C GLU A 606 -40.46 -9.16 -11.10
N PRO A 607 -40.34 -7.81 -11.20
CA PRO A 607 -39.06 -7.14 -11.03
C PRO A 607 -38.34 -7.47 -9.72
N ILE A 608 -39.05 -7.51 -8.58
CA ILE A 608 -38.45 -7.83 -7.28
C ILE A 608 -37.83 -9.23 -7.29
N GLY A 609 -38.53 -10.23 -7.86
CA GLY A 609 -38.00 -11.58 -7.99
C GLY A 609 -36.72 -11.64 -8.85
N ILE A 610 -36.67 -10.87 -9.94
CA ILE A 610 -35.50 -10.78 -10.82
C ILE A 610 -34.33 -10.06 -10.15
N LEU A 611 -34.59 -9.00 -9.37
CA LEU A 611 -33.55 -8.31 -8.58
C LEU A 611 -32.91 -9.26 -7.55
N VAL A 612 -33.71 -10.10 -6.88
CA VAL A 612 -33.18 -11.14 -5.98
C VAL A 612 -32.33 -12.16 -6.74
N ALA A 613 -32.74 -12.54 -7.95
CA ALA A 613 -31.94 -13.43 -8.80
C ALA A 613 -30.58 -12.81 -9.18
N TRP A 614 -30.53 -11.52 -9.53
CA TRP A 614 -29.28 -10.79 -9.80
C TRP A 614 -28.37 -10.73 -8.58
N TYR A 615 -28.93 -10.44 -7.39
CA TYR A 615 -28.18 -10.44 -6.15
C TYR A 615 -27.50 -11.79 -5.89
N MET A 616 -28.23 -12.90 -6.03
CA MET A 616 -27.67 -14.25 -5.88
C MET A 616 -26.65 -14.57 -6.99
N GLY A 617 -26.97 -14.21 -8.23
CA GLY A 617 -26.13 -14.44 -9.41
C GLY A 617 -24.75 -13.79 -9.30
N PHE A 618 -24.67 -12.52 -8.91
CA PHE A 618 -23.37 -11.85 -8.77
C PHE A 618 -22.52 -12.40 -7.63
N ASN A 619 -23.12 -12.86 -6.54
CA ASN A 619 -22.36 -13.56 -5.48
C ASN A 619 -21.77 -14.88 -5.98
N ILE A 620 -22.56 -15.69 -6.68
CA ILE A 620 -22.12 -16.97 -7.25
C ILE A 620 -21.02 -16.73 -8.30
N LEU A 621 -21.24 -15.78 -9.21
CA LEU A 621 -20.27 -15.44 -10.24
C LEU A 621 -18.95 -14.93 -9.63
N SER A 622 -19.02 -14.10 -8.59
CA SER A 622 -17.81 -13.63 -7.89
C SER A 622 -17.04 -14.78 -7.25
N ALA A 623 -17.75 -15.76 -6.66
CA ALA A 623 -17.12 -16.96 -6.10
C ALA A 623 -16.42 -17.81 -7.18
N ILE A 624 -17.05 -17.97 -8.36
CA ILE A 624 -16.46 -18.67 -9.50
C ILE A 624 -15.24 -17.91 -10.05
N CYS A 625 -15.32 -16.59 -10.21
CA CYS A 625 -14.20 -15.78 -10.68
C CYS A 625 -13.00 -15.87 -9.73
N LEU A 626 -13.23 -15.88 -8.41
CA LEU A 626 -12.16 -16.08 -7.43
C LEU A 626 -11.51 -17.45 -7.54
N SER A 627 -12.26 -18.52 -7.85
CA SER A 627 -11.69 -19.86 -7.93
C SER A 627 -10.72 -20.04 -9.10
N PHE A 628 -10.84 -19.24 -10.16
CA PHE A 628 -9.94 -19.28 -11.31
C PHE A 628 -8.71 -18.37 -11.18
N ARG A 629 -8.65 -17.53 -10.15
CA ARG A 629 -7.64 -16.49 -10.06
C ARG A 629 -6.39 -16.97 -9.32
N ASN A 630 -5.38 -17.39 -10.09
CA ASN A 630 -4.08 -17.77 -9.56
C ASN A 630 -3.21 -16.52 -9.30
N TYR A 631 -3.11 -16.09 -8.05
CA TYR A 631 -2.18 -15.05 -7.62
C TYR A 631 -0.81 -15.65 -7.27
N ASP A 632 -0.03 -16.08 -8.26
CA ASP A 632 1.37 -16.42 -8.00
C ASP A 632 2.25 -15.17 -8.11
N MET A 633 3.23 -15.05 -7.21
CA MET A 633 4.13 -13.89 -7.17
C MET A 633 4.96 -13.83 -8.46
N ALA A 634 4.69 -12.85 -9.32
CA ALA A 634 5.52 -12.60 -10.48
C ALA A 634 6.89 -12.04 -10.04
N VAL A 635 7.96 -12.75 -10.36
CA VAL A 635 9.34 -12.29 -10.12
C VAL A 635 9.74 -11.37 -11.27
N ALA A 636 10.15 -10.13 -10.98
CA ALA A 636 10.63 -9.23 -12.02
C ALA A 636 11.93 -9.77 -12.62
N LYS A 637 12.04 -9.64 -13.95
CA LYS A 637 13.21 -10.10 -14.70
C LYS A 637 14.44 -9.29 -14.30
N LYS A 638 15.56 -9.97 -13.99
CA LYS A 638 16.89 -9.33 -13.97
C LYS A 638 17.37 -9.21 -15.41
N LYS A 639 17.60 -7.98 -15.89
CA LYS A 639 18.25 -7.74 -17.18
C LYS A 639 19.76 -7.92 -17.01
N LYS A 640 20.43 -8.60 -17.94
CA LYS A 640 21.89 -8.74 -17.90
C LYS A 640 22.51 -7.35 -18.06
N ASN A 641 23.37 -6.99 -17.11
CA ASN A 641 23.94 -5.66 -16.99
C ASN A 641 24.90 -5.39 -18.16
N ARG A 642 24.91 -4.16 -18.70
CA ARG A 642 25.84 -3.75 -19.78
C ARG A 642 27.17 -3.20 -19.28
N ILE A 643 27.32 -2.98 -17.97
CA ILE A 643 28.57 -2.51 -17.37
C ILE A 643 29.38 -3.73 -16.94
N GLY A 644 30.55 -3.92 -17.55
CA GLY A 644 31.54 -4.92 -17.13
C GLY A 644 32.00 -5.88 -18.22
N GLY A 645 32.55 -5.34 -19.31
CA GLY A 645 33.21 -6.13 -20.36
C GLY A 645 34.37 -5.43 -21.07
N ASP A 646 34.43 -4.09 -21.06
CA ASP A 646 35.42 -3.33 -21.83
C ASP A 646 36.39 -2.57 -20.90
N ASP A 647 37.69 -2.88 -21.02
CA ASP A 647 38.81 -2.22 -20.30
C ASP A 647 38.89 -0.69 -20.55
N GLU A 648 38.21 -0.18 -21.59
CA GLU A 648 38.16 1.26 -21.92
C GLU A 648 37.35 2.11 -20.92
N ASP A 649 36.34 1.55 -20.27
CA ASP A 649 35.51 2.28 -19.30
C ASP A 649 36.24 2.49 -17.96
N GLU A 650 37.14 1.60 -17.57
CA GLU A 650 37.93 1.75 -16.33
C GLU A 650 38.97 2.85 -16.40
N LYS A 651 39.66 3.02 -17.55
CA LYS A 651 40.59 4.14 -17.75
C LYS A 651 39.88 5.49 -17.71
N LYS A 652 38.75 5.64 -18.40
CA LYS A 652 37.92 6.85 -18.32
C LYS A 652 37.46 7.14 -16.89
N LEU A 653 37.12 6.10 -16.11
CA LEU A 653 36.74 6.26 -14.70
C LEU A 653 37.91 6.65 -13.80
N GLN A 654 39.12 6.13 -14.02
CA GLN A 654 40.32 6.55 -13.28
C GLN A 654 40.68 8.00 -13.58
N ASP A 655 40.62 8.42 -14.85
CA ASP A 655 40.84 9.81 -15.27
C ASP A 655 39.75 10.76 -14.70
N LEU A 656 38.48 10.33 -14.68
CA LEU A 656 37.39 11.11 -14.06
C LEU A 656 37.49 11.14 -12.53
N SER A 657 37.96 10.07 -11.89
CA SER A 657 38.13 10.02 -10.44
C SER A 657 39.25 10.94 -9.97
N SER A 658 40.32 11.07 -10.78
CA SER A 658 41.44 11.98 -10.52
C SER A 658 41.03 13.45 -10.73
N GLU A 659 40.23 13.77 -11.75
CA GLU A 659 39.60 15.10 -11.89
C GLU A 659 38.61 15.42 -10.74
N PHE A 660 37.84 14.44 -10.26
CA PHE A 660 36.93 14.61 -9.12
C PHE A 660 37.67 14.83 -7.79
N THR A 661 38.88 14.28 -7.64
CA THR A 661 39.77 14.57 -6.51
C THR A 661 40.42 15.95 -6.63
N ASP A 662 40.77 16.41 -7.84
CA ASP A 662 41.34 17.74 -8.08
C ASP A 662 40.35 18.89 -7.74
N ASP A 663 39.05 18.71 -8.04
CA ASP A 663 38.00 19.67 -7.61
C ASP A 663 37.75 19.60 -6.08
N LYS A 664 38.02 18.46 -5.43
CA LYS A 664 37.92 18.28 -3.97
C LYS A 664 39.12 18.84 -3.21
N GLU A 665 40.32 18.85 -3.79
CA GLU A 665 41.52 19.44 -3.17
C GLU A 665 41.47 20.97 -3.11
N ARG A 666 40.61 21.62 -3.92
CA ARG A 666 40.36 23.07 -3.87
C ARG A 666 39.34 23.53 -2.83
N VAL A 667 38.57 22.61 -2.22
CA VAL A 667 37.68 22.91 -1.10
C VAL A 667 38.45 22.60 0.17
N GLU A 668 38.89 23.64 0.89
CA GLU A 668 39.52 23.51 2.21
C GLU A 668 38.77 22.48 3.06
N LYS A 669 39.51 21.54 3.66
CA LYS A 669 39.00 20.50 4.58
C LYS A 669 38.47 21.12 5.88
N GLU A 670 37.47 21.99 5.80
CA GLU A 670 36.74 22.50 6.95
C GLU A 670 35.94 21.33 7.55
N SER A 671 36.35 20.94 8.76
CA SER A 671 35.74 19.89 9.55
C SER A 671 34.59 20.47 10.38
N VAL A 672 33.40 19.86 10.32
CA VAL A 672 32.22 20.30 11.09
C VAL A 672 31.95 19.33 12.25
N SER A 673 32.25 19.75 13.47
CA SER A 673 31.83 19.07 14.70
C SER A 673 30.49 19.61 15.18
N ILE A 674 29.68 18.74 15.78
CA ILE A 674 28.31 19.07 16.19
C ILE A 674 28.21 18.82 17.68
N ASN A 675 27.81 19.83 18.44
CA ASN A 675 27.76 19.79 19.89
C ASN A 675 26.34 20.17 20.29
N VAL A 676 25.68 19.28 21.00
CA VAL A 676 24.27 19.35 21.31
C VAL A 676 24.14 19.51 22.81
N LYS A 677 23.43 20.53 23.29
CA LYS A 677 23.34 20.83 24.73
C LYS A 677 21.90 20.84 25.23
N LYS A 678 21.65 20.04 26.28
CA LYS A 678 20.40 20.01 27.06
C LYS A 678 19.13 19.84 26.22
N ILE A 679 19.17 18.97 25.21
CA ILE A 679 18.00 18.72 24.36
C ILE A 679 16.90 18.05 25.17
N THR A 680 15.74 18.67 25.19
CA THR A 680 14.52 18.17 25.83
C THR A 680 13.40 18.11 24.81
N LEU A 681 12.67 17.00 24.81
CA LEU A 681 11.52 16.80 23.94
C LEU A 681 10.41 16.10 24.71
N SER A 682 9.26 16.76 24.80
CA SER A 682 8.04 16.17 25.36
C SER A 682 6.87 16.30 24.39
N VAL A 683 5.96 15.33 24.44
CA VAL A 683 4.75 15.28 23.61
C VAL A 683 3.51 15.17 24.47
N LYS A 684 2.49 15.97 24.15
CA LYS A 684 1.18 15.90 24.82
C LYS A 684 0.36 14.74 24.27
N VAL A 685 0.22 13.68 25.06
CA VAL A 685 -0.59 12.50 24.73
C VAL A 685 -1.88 12.52 25.51
N ARG A 686 -3.00 12.11 24.91
CA ARG A 686 -4.25 11.91 25.66
C ARG A 686 -4.16 10.61 26.46
N GLU A 687 -4.53 10.65 27.75
CA GLU A 687 -4.59 9.44 28.59
C GLU A 687 -5.61 8.41 28.12
N SER A 688 -6.66 8.84 27.40
CA SER A 688 -7.73 7.97 26.90
C SER A 688 -8.31 8.47 25.58
N ARG A 689 -9.07 7.61 24.89
CA ARG A 689 -9.79 7.91 23.64
C ARG A 689 -11.01 8.82 23.85
N SER A 690 -11.37 9.13 25.10
CA SER A 690 -12.42 10.11 25.40
C SER A 690 -12.00 11.50 24.92
N LEU A 691 -12.93 12.25 24.30
CA LEU A 691 -12.70 13.64 23.91
C LEU A 691 -12.38 14.54 25.12
N LEU A 692 -12.83 14.13 26.32
CA LEU A 692 -12.62 14.80 27.60
C LEU A 692 -11.35 14.33 28.34
N ALA A 693 -10.58 13.41 27.78
CA ALA A 693 -9.38 12.89 28.44
C ALA A 693 -8.31 13.98 28.61
N LYS A 694 -7.71 14.03 29.80
CA LYS A 694 -6.60 14.94 30.11
C LYS A 694 -5.42 14.62 29.20
N ARG A 695 -4.74 15.66 28.72
CA ARG A 695 -3.46 15.51 28.02
C ARG A 695 -2.35 15.48 29.06
N VAL A 696 -1.52 14.45 29.01
CA VAL A 696 -0.33 14.29 29.85
C VAL A 696 0.91 14.46 28.99
N ASP A 697 1.90 15.17 29.54
CA ASP A 697 3.19 15.34 28.90
C ASP A 697 3.99 14.03 29.07
N ARG A 698 4.30 13.40 27.94
CA ARG A 698 5.21 12.26 27.89
C ARG A 698 6.58 12.76 27.44
N VAL A 699 7.56 12.68 28.32
CA VAL A 699 8.96 12.99 28.00
C VAL A 699 9.53 11.90 27.10
N LEU A 700 10.13 12.32 25.98
CA LEU A 700 10.76 11.44 25.00
C LEU A 700 12.29 11.54 25.04
N LEU A 701 12.81 12.75 25.29
CA LEU A 701 14.22 13.07 25.48
C LEU A 701 14.34 14.01 26.68
N ASP A 702 15.29 13.74 27.57
CA ASP A 702 15.50 14.50 28.80
C ASP A 702 16.98 14.84 28.99
N ASP A 703 17.30 16.12 28.81
CA ASP A 703 18.64 16.68 29.04
C ASP A 703 19.74 15.94 28.25
N VAL A 704 19.51 15.72 26.94
CA VAL A 704 20.47 15.05 26.07
C VAL A 704 21.56 16.05 25.65
N THR A 705 22.78 15.83 26.13
CA THR A 705 23.99 16.52 25.69
C THR A 705 24.92 15.53 25.01
N ALA A 706 25.41 15.86 23.81
CA ALA A 706 26.25 14.98 23.02
C ALA A 706 27.19 15.76 22.08
N ASP A 707 28.39 15.24 21.88
CA ASP A 707 29.42 15.82 21.01
C ASP A 707 29.76 14.82 19.90
N PHE A 708 29.60 15.25 18.66
CA PHE A 708 29.91 14.47 17.47
C PHE A 708 31.18 15.00 16.82
N LYS A 709 32.18 14.13 16.69
CA LYS A 709 33.47 14.42 16.06
C LYS A 709 33.28 14.72 14.58
N ALA A 710 34.05 15.68 14.08
CA ALA A 710 34.05 16.02 12.67
C ALA A 710 34.74 14.95 11.82
N ASN A 711 34.31 14.76 10.57
CA ASN A 711 34.93 13.84 9.59
C ASN A 711 35.09 12.40 10.12
N ALA A 712 34.13 11.97 10.95
CA ALA A 712 34.18 10.73 11.69
C ALA A 712 32.83 10.02 11.62
N VAL A 713 32.84 8.70 11.80
CA VAL A 713 31.64 7.88 11.93
C VAL A 713 31.19 7.89 13.38
N ASN A 714 30.21 8.75 13.68
CA ASN A 714 29.60 8.85 15.00
C ASN A 714 28.35 7.97 15.07
N VAL A 715 28.19 7.26 16.18
CA VAL A 715 27.10 6.29 16.36
C VAL A 715 26.23 6.64 17.57
N ILE A 716 24.92 6.60 17.39
CA ILE A 716 23.94 6.66 18.49
C ILE A 716 23.44 5.23 18.74
N MET A 717 23.78 4.71 19.90
CA MET A 717 23.44 3.36 20.35
C MET A 717 22.54 3.42 21.58
N GLY A 718 21.77 2.35 21.83
CA GLY A 718 20.86 2.27 22.97
C GLY A 718 19.75 1.27 22.71
N PRO A 719 18.99 0.85 23.74
CA PRO A 719 17.92 -0.13 23.58
C PRO A 719 16.74 0.45 22.77
N SER A 720 15.86 -0.44 22.33
CA SER A 720 14.56 -0.07 21.73
C SER A 720 13.77 0.84 22.68
N GLY A 721 13.27 1.96 22.16
CA GLY A 721 12.59 2.99 22.97
C GLY A 721 13.51 3.89 23.80
N GLY A 722 14.84 3.85 23.56
CA GLY A 722 15.82 4.77 24.15
C GLY A 722 15.79 6.20 23.58
N GLY A 723 14.99 6.47 22.55
CA GLY A 723 14.88 7.79 21.93
C GLY A 723 15.83 8.06 20.75
N LYS A 724 16.58 7.04 20.26
CA LYS A 724 17.55 7.16 19.15
C LYS A 724 16.98 7.86 17.90
N THR A 725 15.97 7.26 17.28
CA THR A 725 15.29 7.81 16.08
C THR A 725 14.58 9.13 16.40
N THR A 726 14.06 9.30 17.61
CA THR A 726 13.45 10.56 18.05
C THR A 726 14.48 11.68 18.11
N PHE A 727 15.67 11.40 18.63
CA PHE A 727 16.80 12.34 18.72
C PHE A 727 17.33 12.68 17.33
N LEU A 728 17.49 11.68 16.46
CA LEU A 728 17.89 11.90 15.07
C LEU A 728 16.87 12.75 14.29
N ASN A 729 15.57 12.48 14.47
CA ASN A 729 14.49 13.27 13.86
C ASN A 729 14.38 14.68 14.42
N PHE A 730 14.72 14.88 15.71
CA PHE A 730 14.81 16.22 16.30
C PHE A 730 15.93 17.03 15.64
N LEU A 731 17.12 16.43 15.50
CA LEU A 731 18.27 17.06 14.85
C LEU A 731 17.98 17.39 13.38
N ALA A 732 17.33 16.49 12.65
CA ALA A 732 17.00 16.68 11.23
C ALA A 732 15.74 17.54 10.98
N ASP A 733 15.10 18.09 12.02
CA ASP A 733 13.82 18.83 11.96
C ASP A 733 12.67 18.06 11.26
N ARG A 734 12.59 16.75 11.51
CA ARG A 734 11.61 15.82 10.88
C ARG A 734 10.46 15.41 11.80
N LEU A 735 10.32 16.03 12.96
CA LEU A 735 9.22 15.74 13.89
C LEU A 735 7.85 16.13 13.30
N PRO A 736 6.79 15.32 13.52
CA PRO A 736 5.46 15.62 12.99
C PRO A 736 4.93 16.98 13.47
N LYS A 737 4.51 17.85 12.54
CA LYS A 737 3.93 19.16 12.88
C LYS A 737 2.52 19.06 13.50
N THR A 738 1.84 17.93 13.32
CA THR A 738 0.49 17.67 13.86
C THR A 738 0.46 17.50 15.37
N SER A 739 1.59 17.11 15.97
CA SER A 739 1.70 16.88 17.41
C SER A 739 2.30 18.10 18.10
N THR A 740 1.70 18.51 19.21
CA THR A 740 2.25 19.60 20.03
C THR A 740 3.45 19.08 20.82
N PHE A 741 4.63 19.24 20.24
CA PHE A 741 5.91 18.98 20.88
C PHE A 741 6.41 20.23 21.60
N SER A 742 6.88 20.07 22.84
CA SER A 742 7.70 21.08 23.52
C SER A 742 9.16 20.75 23.23
N ARG A 743 9.88 21.69 22.61
CA ARG A 743 11.30 21.56 22.25
C ARG A 743 12.13 22.47 23.15
N GLY A 744 13.24 21.98 23.67
CA GLY A 744 14.22 22.78 24.40
C GLY A 744 15.65 22.31 24.12
N GLY A 745 16.62 23.17 24.45
CA GLY A 745 18.05 22.96 24.21
C GLY A 745 18.56 23.58 22.91
N ASN A 746 19.88 23.54 22.72
CA ASN A 746 20.59 24.30 21.69
C ASN A 746 21.58 23.39 20.92
N ILE A 747 21.78 23.66 19.63
CA ILE A 747 22.72 22.93 18.77
C ILE A 747 23.83 23.91 18.37
N TYR A 748 25.08 23.49 18.56
CA TYR A 748 26.27 24.28 18.24
C TYR A 748 27.12 23.57 17.19
N LEU A 749 27.61 24.30 16.21
CA LEU A 749 28.61 23.83 15.24
C LEU A 749 29.98 24.36 15.63
N ASN A 750 30.99 23.48 15.63
CA ASN A 750 32.36 23.80 16.03
C ASN A 750 32.48 24.51 17.39
N ASN A 751 31.58 24.20 18.33
CA ASN A 751 31.49 24.84 19.66
C ASN A 751 31.31 26.37 19.67
N ALA A 752 30.98 26.98 18.53
CA ALA A 752 30.93 28.43 18.37
C ALA A 752 29.58 28.93 17.83
N VAL A 753 29.08 28.32 16.76
CA VAL A 753 27.90 28.81 16.05
C VAL A 753 26.66 28.09 16.55
N GLU A 754 25.78 28.80 17.25
CA GLU A 754 24.45 28.28 17.58
C GLU A 754 23.58 28.24 16.31
N VAL A 755 22.96 27.09 16.06
CA VAL A 755 22.15 26.85 14.86
C VAL A 755 20.81 26.28 15.27
N SER A 756 19.75 26.77 14.63
CA SER A 756 18.42 26.19 14.80
C SER A 756 18.30 24.85 14.05
N PRO A 757 17.43 23.91 14.48
CA PRO A 757 17.24 22.63 13.78
C PRO A 757 16.90 22.77 12.28
N SER A 758 16.19 23.85 11.90
CA SER A 758 15.80 24.11 10.51
C SER A 758 16.95 24.63 9.64
N GLU A 759 17.98 25.24 10.23
CA GLU A 759 19.20 25.62 9.53
C GLU A 759 20.18 24.46 9.46
N PHE A 760 20.23 23.65 10.52
CA PHE A 760 21.05 22.46 10.60
C PHE A 760 20.61 21.38 9.60
N SER A 761 19.30 21.17 9.46
CA SER A 761 18.75 20.24 8.46
C SER A 761 19.03 20.61 7.00
N LYS A 762 19.32 21.89 6.69
CA LYS A 762 19.64 22.33 5.32
C LYS A 762 21.04 21.92 4.85
N ILE A 763 21.97 21.70 5.77
CA ILE A 763 23.35 21.30 5.48
C ILE A 763 23.58 19.80 5.68
N ALA A 764 22.52 19.08 6.07
CA ALA A 764 22.54 17.66 6.34
C ALA A 764 21.65 16.87 5.38
N ALA A 765 22.02 15.63 5.09
CA ALA A 765 21.17 14.68 4.40
C ALA A 765 20.67 13.61 5.38
N TYR A 766 19.51 13.01 5.09
CA TYR A 766 18.87 12.05 6.00
C TYR A 766 18.40 10.81 5.25
N VAL A 767 18.89 9.64 5.66
CA VAL A 767 18.43 8.33 5.20
C VAL A 767 17.39 7.80 6.19
N THR A 768 16.14 7.69 5.76
CA THR A 768 15.01 7.20 6.57
C THR A 768 15.11 5.72 6.86
N GLN A 769 14.52 5.23 7.96
CA GLN A 769 14.55 3.80 8.32
C GLN A 769 13.89 2.88 7.28
N HIS A 770 12.82 3.32 6.62
CA HIS A 770 12.11 2.53 5.60
C HIS A 770 12.36 3.05 4.18
N ASP A 771 12.57 2.13 3.23
CA ASP A 771 12.86 2.40 1.81
C ASP A 771 11.60 2.27 0.92
N ASN A 772 10.41 2.46 1.50
CA ASN A 772 9.13 2.11 0.87
C ASN A 772 8.66 3.10 -0.21
N LEU A 773 9.39 4.19 -0.41
CA LEU A 773 8.99 5.33 -1.25
C LEU A 773 9.92 5.47 -2.48
N LEU A 774 10.38 4.35 -3.01
CA LEU A 774 11.04 4.29 -4.31
C LEU A 774 10.02 3.95 -5.40
N ILE A 775 10.16 4.52 -6.60
CA ILE A 775 9.21 4.30 -7.72
C ILE A 775 9.41 2.88 -8.31
N PRO A 776 8.42 1.97 -8.22
CA PRO A 776 8.57 0.57 -8.63
C PRO A 776 8.91 0.37 -10.11
N GLN A 777 8.40 1.24 -10.96
CA GLN A 777 8.50 1.16 -12.43
C GLN A 777 9.86 1.64 -12.98
N LEU A 778 10.65 2.32 -12.16
CA LEU A 778 11.98 2.79 -12.54
C LEU A 778 13.05 1.76 -12.16
N THR A 779 14.13 1.76 -12.93
CA THR A 779 15.36 1.04 -12.58
C THR A 779 16.17 1.80 -11.54
N VAL A 780 17.12 1.13 -10.91
CA VAL A 780 18.07 1.76 -9.97
C VAL A 780 18.80 2.93 -10.63
N ARG A 781 19.34 2.73 -11.83
CA ARG A 781 20.08 3.77 -12.59
C ARG A 781 19.19 4.97 -12.92
N GLU A 782 17.97 4.74 -13.38
CA GLU A 782 17.03 5.82 -13.70
C GLU A 782 16.64 6.61 -12.45
N THR A 783 16.44 5.91 -11.33
CA THR A 783 16.11 6.55 -10.06
C THR A 783 17.24 7.47 -9.62
N LEU A 784 18.48 7.01 -9.67
CA LEU A 784 19.66 7.85 -9.40
C LEU A 784 19.79 9.00 -10.41
N TYR A 785 19.48 8.77 -11.69
CA TYR A 785 19.51 9.79 -12.73
C TYR A 785 18.55 10.95 -12.47
N TYR A 786 17.30 10.63 -12.13
CA TYR A 786 16.32 11.68 -11.83
C TYR A 786 16.64 12.40 -10.52
N GLN A 787 17.05 11.67 -9.47
CA GLN A 787 17.46 12.29 -8.22
C GLN A 787 18.70 13.17 -8.40
N ALA A 788 19.65 12.77 -9.24
CA ALA A 788 20.85 13.55 -9.56
C ALA A 788 20.48 14.88 -10.23
N LYS A 789 19.58 14.84 -11.21
CA LYS A 789 19.09 16.07 -11.88
C LYS A 789 18.35 17.04 -10.97
N LEU A 790 17.72 16.54 -9.90
CA LEU A 790 16.98 17.37 -8.93
C LEU A 790 17.88 17.94 -7.82
N ARG A 791 18.98 17.27 -7.51
CA ARG A 791 19.86 17.61 -6.37
C ARG A 791 21.18 18.27 -6.79
N LEU A 792 21.70 17.97 -7.98
CA LEU A 792 22.97 18.51 -8.46
C LEU A 792 22.78 19.85 -9.19
N PRO A 793 23.76 20.77 -9.06
CA PRO A 793 23.80 22.00 -9.84
C PRO A 793 23.76 21.73 -11.35
N VAL A 794 23.18 22.67 -12.11
CA VAL A 794 22.94 22.51 -13.56
C VAL A 794 24.26 22.32 -14.32
N GLU A 795 25.34 22.91 -13.82
CA GLU A 795 26.69 22.82 -14.38
C GLU A 795 27.22 21.38 -14.38
N GLU A 796 26.82 20.56 -13.42
CA GLU A 796 27.24 19.16 -13.29
C GLU A 796 26.37 18.19 -14.13
N HIS A 797 25.32 18.68 -14.81
CA HIS A 797 24.35 17.81 -15.48
C HIS A 797 24.96 16.98 -16.63
N CYS A 798 26.01 17.48 -17.29
CA CYS A 798 26.75 16.74 -18.31
C CYS A 798 27.53 15.54 -17.73
N ARG A 799 27.94 15.63 -16.46
CA ARG A 799 28.72 14.60 -15.75
C ARG A 799 27.84 13.57 -15.02
N ILE A 800 26.51 13.77 -14.99
CA ILE A 800 25.57 12.88 -14.28
C ILE A 800 25.76 11.40 -14.61
N PRO A 801 25.88 10.95 -15.88
CA PRO A 801 26.09 9.53 -16.19
C PRO A 801 27.35 8.95 -15.54
N SER A 802 28.43 9.73 -15.50
CA SER A 802 29.70 9.34 -14.86
C SER A 802 29.56 9.31 -13.35
N ILE A 803 28.91 10.32 -12.74
CA ILE A 803 28.63 10.37 -11.30
C ILE A 803 27.80 9.17 -10.85
N ILE A 804 26.75 8.82 -11.60
CA ILE A 804 25.92 7.65 -11.30
C ILE A 804 26.74 6.37 -11.40
N THR A 805 27.59 6.23 -12.42
CA THR A 805 28.42 5.04 -12.58
C THR A 805 29.42 4.89 -11.42
N LEU A 806 30.02 5.99 -10.99
CA LEU A 806 30.87 6.03 -9.79
C LEU A 806 30.08 5.65 -8.54
N LEU A 807 28.90 6.25 -8.33
CA LEU A 807 28.04 5.94 -7.18
C LEU A 807 27.58 4.49 -7.17
N LEU A 808 27.20 3.92 -8.32
CA LEU A 808 26.80 2.52 -8.44
C LEU A 808 27.94 1.57 -8.06
N ARG A 809 29.19 1.91 -8.40
CA ARG A 809 30.38 1.14 -8.00
C ARG A 809 30.68 1.32 -6.50
N GLN A 810 30.72 2.55 -6.02
CA GLN A 810 30.95 2.86 -4.60
C GLN A 810 29.93 2.18 -3.68
N THR A 811 28.66 2.10 -4.12
CA THR A 811 27.57 1.49 -3.34
C THR A 811 27.33 0.01 -3.66
N GLY A 812 28.11 -0.63 -4.55
CA GLY A 812 27.94 -2.05 -4.90
C GLY A 812 26.55 -2.37 -5.47
N LEU A 813 26.03 -1.48 -6.32
CA LEU A 813 24.72 -1.58 -6.99
C LEU A 813 24.84 -1.87 -8.49
N VAL A 814 26.05 -2.16 -8.97
CA VAL A 814 26.33 -2.40 -10.40
C VAL A 814 25.40 -3.48 -10.94
N ASP A 815 25.37 -4.66 -10.34
CA ASP A 815 24.58 -5.82 -10.80
C ASP A 815 23.08 -5.58 -10.97
N CYS A 816 22.50 -4.67 -10.17
CA CYS A 816 21.08 -4.38 -10.19
C CYS A 816 20.76 -3.00 -10.80
N ALA A 817 21.75 -2.31 -11.38
CA ALA A 817 21.61 -0.97 -11.94
C ALA A 817 20.43 -0.84 -12.92
N ASP A 818 20.25 -1.84 -13.80
CA ASP A 818 19.20 -1.86 -14.82
C ASP A 818 18.01 -2.76 -14.44
N THR A 819 17.90 -3.15 -13.17
CA THR A 819 16.76 -3.92 -12.63
C THR A 819 15.71 -2.96 -12.07
N PRO A 820 14.40 -3.17 -12.34
CA PRO A 820 13.35 -2.35 -11.74
C PRO A 820 13.31 -2.50 -10.22
N ILE A 821 12.99 -1.43 -9.52
CA ILE A 821 12.94 -1.43 -8.05
C ILE A 821 11.85 -2.38 -7.52
N GLY A 822 10.70 -2.44 -8.21
CA GLY A 822 9.59 -3.34 -7.90
C GLY A 822 8.74 -2.94 -6.68
N SER A 823 7.60 -3.62 -6.54
CA SER A 823 6.56 -3.41 -5.52
C SER A 823 6.38 -4.67 -4.66
N ALA A 824 5.42 -4.67 -3.72
CA ALA A 824 5.01 -5.86 -2.98
C ALA A 824 4.33 -6.92 -3.88
N THR A 825 3.66 -6.47 -4.94
CA THR A 825 2.98 -7.34 -5.93
C THR A 825 3.94 -7.87 -7.00
N VAL A 826 4.92 -7.07 -7.41
CA VAL A 826 5.93 -7.41 -8.43
C VAL A 826 7.32 -7.30 -7.82
N LYS A 827 7.95 -8.45 -7.54
CA LYS A 827 9.24 -8.50 -6.83
C LYS A 827 10.37 -7.91 -7.69
N GLY A 828 10.94 -6.78 -7.29
CA GLY A 828 12.11 -6.15 -7.94
C GLY A 828 13.43 -6.44 -7.21
N ILE A 829 14.23 -5.40 -6.96
CA ILE A 829 15.48 -5.50 -6.20
C ILE A 829 15.22 -5.89 -4.73
N SER A 830 16.22 -6.49 -4.09
CA SER A 830 16.16 -6.92 -2.69
C SER A 830 16.12 -5.73 -1.73
N GLY A 831 15.62 -5.93 -0.50
CA GLY A 831 15.57 -4.89 0.52
C GLY A 831 16.93 -4.24 0.80
N GLY A 832 18.00 -5.05 0.84
CA GLY A 832 19.35 -4.51 1.01
C GLY A 832 19.89 -3.71 -0.16
N GLU A 833 19.51 -4.06 -1.39
CA GLU A 833 19.76 -3.22 -2.55
C GLU A 833 18.95 -1.92 -2.48
N LYS A 834 17.66 -1.97 -2.10
CA LYS A 834 16.83 -0.75 -1.89
C LYS A 834 17.48 0.19 -0.87
N ARG A 835 18.05 -0.34 0.21
CA ARG A 835 18.74 0.43 1.24
C ARG A 835 19.94 1.19 0.69
N ARG A 836 20.79 0.51 -0.09
CA ARG A 836 21.94 1.13 -0.74
C ARG A 836 21.52 2.16 -1.79
N VAL A 837 20.38 1.97 -2.46
CA VAL A 837 19.81 2.98 -3.36
C VAL A 837 19.40 4.23 -2.57
N SER A 838 18.72 4.09 -1.44
CA SER A 838 18.36 5.23 -0.58
C SER A 838 19.59 6.00 -0.08
N ILE A 839 20.66 5.29 0.31
CA ILE A 839 21.94 5.92 0.67
C ILE A 839 22.51 6.66 -0.55
N ALA A 840 22.61 6.00 -1.71
CA ALA A 840 23.13 6.60 -2.94
C ALA A 840 22.37 7.87 -3.36
N ILE A 841 21.04 7.91 -3.16
CA ILE A 841 20.21 9.09 -3.43
C ILE A 841 20.65 10.29 -2.56
N GLN A 842 20.93 10.06 -1.27
CA GLN A 842 21.34 11.13 -0.36
C GLN A 842 22.79 11.58 -0.62
N LEU A 843 23.67 10.67 -1.07
CA LEU A 843 25.06 11.00 -1.41
C LEU A 843 25.20 11.90 -2.64
N LEU A 844 24.20 11.94 -3.53
CA LEU A 844 24.19 12.86 -4.68
C LEU A 844 24.31 14.34 -4.26
N GLY A 845 23.80 14.72 -3.09
CA GLY A 845 23.86 16.09 -2.59
C GLY A 845 25.24 16.51 -2.06
N LYS A 846 26.24 15.62 -2.06
CA LYS A 846 27.57 15.83 -1.43
C LYS A 846 27.45 16.43 -0.01
N PRO A 847 26.64 15.84 0.89
CA PRO A 847 26.34 16.45 2.17
C PRO A 847 27.57 16.49 3.09
N LYS A 848 27.71 17.59 3.86
CA LYS A 848 28.72 17.69 4.92
C LYS A 848 28.33 16.93 6.17
N ILE A 849 27.04 16.73 6.40
CA ILE A 849 26.52 15.96 7.52
C ILE A 849 25.56 14.90 6.96
N LEU A 850 25.77 13.64 7.33
CA LEU A 850 24.92 12.54 6.88
C LEU A 850 24.30 11.84 8.09
N PHE A 851 22.97 11.94 8.20
CA PHE A 851 22.17 11.17 9.15
C PHE A 851 21.73 9.86 8.53
N LEU A 852 21.99 8.75 9.22
CA LEU A 852 21.47 7.44 8.83
C LEU A 852 20.69 6.82 9.98
N ASP A 853 19.42 6.53 9.73
CA ASP A 853 18.57 5.89 10.73
C ASP A 853 18.57 4.37 10.52
N GLU A 854 19.38 3.64 11.30
CA GLU A 854 19.58 2.18 11.23
C GLU A 854 19.98 1.67 9.82
N PRO A 855 21.11 2.15 9.23
CA PRO A 855 21.52 1.81 7.87
C PRO A 855 21.85 0.33 7.64
N THR A 856 22.20 -0.40 8.69
CA THR A 856 22.61 -1.81 8.63
C THR A 856 21.51 -2.78 9.05
N SER A 857 20.31 -2.29 9.38
CA SER A 857 19.20 -3.13 9.84
C SER A 857 18.67 -4.02 8.71
N GLY A 858 18.64 -5.34 8.95
CA GLY A 858 18.17 -6.34 7.98
C GLY A 858 19.12 -6.62 6.81
N LEU A 859 20.42 -6.30 6.92
CA LEU A 859 21.43 -6.48 5.85
C LEU A 859 22.53 -7.50 6.20
N ASP A 860 23.07 -8.20 5.18
CA ASP A 860 24.24 -9.11 5.30
C ASP A 860 25.47 -8.48 5.89
N THR A 861 26.27 -9.27 6.62
CA THR A 861 27.53 -8.83 7.24
C THR A 861 28.42 -8.21 6.20
N ALA A 862 28.54 -8.88 5.05
CA ALA A 862 29.31 -8.41 3.90
C ALA A 862 28.74 -7.08 3.40
N THR A 863 27.42 -6.98 3.21
CA THR A 863 26.76 -5.72 2.83
C THR A 863 26.92 -4.62 3.88
N SER A 864 26.79 -4.92 5.16
CA SER A 864 26.88 -3.97 6.27
C SER A 864 28.31 -3.47 6.47
N LYS A 865 29.30 -4.36 6.32
CA LYS A 865 30.72 -4.03 6.29
C LYS A 865 31.03 -3.14 5.09
N SER A 866 30.51 -3.48 3.91
CA SER A 866 30.62 -2.65 2.71
C SER A 866 30.02 -1.25 2.92
N ILE A 867 28.84 -1.15 3.55
CA ILE A 867 28.24 0.14 3.91
C ILE A 867 29.12 0.88 4.91
N LEU A 868 29.64 0.23 5.95
CA LEU A 868 30.50 0.90 6.92
C LEU A 868 31.81 1.39 6.30
N THR A 869 32.45 0.58 5.44
CA THR A 869 33.64 1.02 4.69
C THR A 869 33.33 2.22 3.81
N LEU A 870 32.16 2.22 3.13
CA LEU A 870 31.69 3.40 2.41
C LEU A 870 31.51 4.62 3.33
N LEU A 871 30.96 4.44 4.53
CA LEU A 871 30.82 5.53 5.51
C LEU A 871 32.20 6.08 5.94
N HIS A 872 33.19 5.22 6.21
CA HIS A 872 34.54 5.69 6.51
C HIS A 872 35.18 6.44 5.34
N GLU A 873 35.05 5.93 4.11
CA GLU A 873 35.54 6.61 2.91
C GLU A 873 34.91 8.00 2.74
N LEU A 874 33.62 8.15 3.07
CA LEU A 874 32.93 9.44 3.08
C LEU A 874 33.41 10.35 4.22
N ALA A 875 33.68 9.78 5.39
CA ALA A 875 34.21 10.50 6.54
C ALA A 875 35.61 11.07 6.26
N GLU A 876 36.50 10.28 5.67
CA GLU A 876 37.83 10.69 5.21
C GLU A 876 37.76 11.79 4.13
N GLN A 877 36.71 11.78 3.32
CA GLN A 877 36.42 12.83 2.33
C GLN A 877 35.84 14.10 2.95
N GLY A 878 35.65 14.15 4.28
CA GLY A 878 35.23 15.35 5.00
C GLY A 878 33.73 15.46 5.28
N THR A 879 33.01 14.33 5.35
CA THR A 879 31.59 14.27 5.77
C THR A 879 31.49 13.78 7.21
N THR A 880 30.79 14.51 8.08
CA THR A 880 30.48 14.06 9.44
C THR A 880 29.27 13.13 9.42
N ILE A 881 29.43 11.91 9.89
CA ILE A 881 28.38 10.89 9.83
C ILE A 881 27.80 10.68 11.22
N ILE A 882 26.47 10.69 11.32
CA ILE A 882 25.73 10.37 12.54
C ILE A 882 24.73 9.27 12.20
N SER A 883 25.03 8.06 12.65
CA SER A 883 24.20 6.89 12.40
C SER A 883 23.56 6.40 13.69
N THR A 884 22.27 6.08 13.68
CA THR A 884 21.70 5.21 14.73
C THR A 884 22.05 3.77 14.37
N ILE A 885 22.57 3.01 15.33
CA ILE A 885 22.85 1.58 15.14
C ILE A 885 22.26 0.84 16.33
N HIS A 886 21.44 -0.15 16.04
CA HIS A 886 20.79 -0.95 17.06
C HIS A 886 21.75 -2.00 17.62
N GLN A 887 22.48 -2.74 16.76
CA GLN A 887 23.47 -3.74 17.15
C GLN A 887 24.55 -3.97 16.09
N PRO A 888 25.77 -3.48 16.31
CA PRO A 888 26.91 -3.76 15.45
C PRO A 888 27.55 -5.11 15.81
N SER A 889 28.14 -5.79 14.80
CA SER A 889 29.02 -6.94 15.04
C SER A 889 30.30 -6.51 15.76
N LYS A 890 31.03 -7.45 16.37
CA LYS A 890 32.31 -7.17 17.05
C LYS A 890 33.28 -6.40 16.15
N GLU A 891 33.47 -6.84 14.91
CA GLU A 891 34.33 -6.16 13.93
C GLU A 891 33.86 -4.73 13.62
N MET A 892 32.54 -4.53 13.52
CA MET A 892 31.94 -3.25 13.17
C MET A 892 32.04 -2.26 14.33
N PHE A 893 31.86 -2.72 15.57
CA PHE A 893 31.86 -1.87 16.76
C PHE A 893 33.18 -1.11 16.93
N TRP A 894 34.31 -1.79 16.76
CA TRP A 894 35.64 -1.19 16.92
C TRP A 894 36.08 -0.29 15.76
N GLN A 895 35.31 -0.25 14.67
CA GLN A 895 35.58 0.65 13.56
C GLN A 895 34.97 2.05 13.80
N PHE A 896 34.05 2.22 14.75
CA PHE A 896 33.44 3.53 15.00
C PHE A 896 34.37 4.47 15.78
N ASP A 897 34.32 5.76 15.42
CA ASP A 897 35.21 6.79 15.98
C ASP A 897 34.67 7.46 17.26
N SER A 898 33.35 7.49 17.42
CA SER A 898 32.67 8.11 18.57
C SER A 898 31.28 7.50 18.76
N MET A 899 30.83 7.42 20.01
CA MET A 899 29.54 6.82 20.35
C MET A 899 28.80 7.59 21.44
N VAL A 900 27.50 7.75 21.24
CA VAL A 900 26.52 8.22 22.23
C VAL A 900 25.64 7.05 22.63
N LEU A 901 25.66 6.67 23.90
CA LEU A 901 24.82 5.62 24.45
C LEU A 901 23.61 6.23 25.18
N LEU A 902 22.41 5.97 24.65
CA LEU A 902 21.15 6.42 25.23
C LEU A 902 20.49 5.30 26.04
N ALA A 903 19.96 5.65 27.21
CA ALA A 903 19.07 4.81 28.00
C ALA A 903 17.59 5.14 27.75
N ARG A 904 16.70 4.28 28.24
CA ARG A 904 15.25 4.47 28.15
C ARG A 904 14.83 5.79 28.81
N GLY A 905 14.01 6.59 28.13
CA GLY A 905 13.64 7.94 28.55
C GLY A 905 14.49 9.04 27.90
N GLY A 906 15.48 8.67 27.08
CA GLY A 906 16.33 9.62 26.36
C GLY A 906 17.35 10.28 27.27
N PHE A 907 18.01 9.49 28.12
CA PHE A 907 19.12 9.93 28.97
C PHE A 907 20.44 9.44 28.39
N VAL A 908 21.50 10.25 28.49
CA VAL A 908 22.85 9.87 28.05
C VAL A 908 23.54 9.09 29.18
N VAL A 909 24.09 7.92 28.84
CA VAL A 909 24.87 7.07 29.75
C VAL A 909 26.38 7.20 29.46
N TYR A 910 26.72 7.47 28.20
CA TYR A 910 28.08 7.63 27.72
C TYR A 910 28.09 8.48 26.44
N ASN A 911 29.10 9.33 26.29
CA ASN A 911 29.38 10.09 25.07
C ASN A 911 30.91 10.26 24.94
N GLY A 912 31.52 9.68 23.91
CA GLY A 912 32.96 9.78 23.71
C GLY A 912 33.52 8.74 22.73
N ASP A 913 34.85 8.59 22.73
CA ASP A 913 35.56 7.63 21.88
C ASP A 913 35.28 6.18 22.28
N VAL A 914 35.03 5.31 21.30
CA VAL A 914 34.66 3.91 21.52
C VAL A 914 35.73 3.15 22.31
N ASN A 915 37.01 3.47 22.08
CA ASN A 915 38.13 2.84 22.78
C ASN A 915 38.17 3.17 24.29
N GLY A 916 37.57 4.29 24.71
CA GLY A 916 37.49 4.69 26.11
C GLY A 916 36.31 4.05 26.86
N MET A 917 35.37 3.45 26.14
CA MET A 917 34.14 2.89 26.70
C MET A 917 34.38 1.69 27.63
N PRO A 918 35.27 0.71 27.33
CA PRO A 918 35.55 -0.41 28.24
C PRO A 918 36.06 0.06 29.61
N GLN A 919 36.99 1.01 29.62
CA GLN A 919 37.55 1.58 30.85
C GLN A 919 36.49 2.29 31.71
N TYR A 920 35.48 2.90 31.07
CA TYR A 920 34.36 3.53 31.77
C TYR A 920 33.46 2.50 32.45
N PHE A 921 33.07 1.43 31.75
CA PHE A 921 32.22 0.38 32.31
C PHE A 921 32.95 -0.47 33.36
N GLU A 922 34.24 -0.72 33.21
CA GLU A 922 35.08 -1.38 34.22
C GLU A 922 35.13 -0.57 35.53
N LYS A 923 35.28 0.75 35.46
CA LYS A 923 35.25 1.65 36.63
C LYS A 923 33.90 1.64 37.35
N LEU A 924 32.81 1.36 36.63
CA LEU A 924 31.46 1.20 37.19
C LEU A 924 31.20 -0.21 37.75
N GLY A 925 32.14 -1.14 37.58
CA GLY A 925 32.01 -2.54 38.04
C GLY A 925 31.38 -3.49 37.03
N TYR A 926 31.25 -3.09 35.76
CA TYR A 926 30.64 -3.87 34.68
C TYR A 926 31.69 -4.24 33.62
N ALA A 927 32.64 -5.11 33.97
CA ALA A 927 33.67 -5.59 33.03
C ALA A 927 33.10 -6.60 32.02
N CYS A 928 33.48 -6.49 30.75
CA CYS A 928 32.99 -7.36 29.69
C CYS A 928 33.78 -8.70 29.66
N PRO A 929 33.11 -9.86 29.63
CA PRO A 929 33.76 -11.14 29.38
C PRO A 929 34.40 -11.22 27.98
N THR A 930 35.48 -11.99 27.82
CA THR A 930 36.22 -12.12 26.55
C THR A 930 35.45 -12.83 25.43
N THR A 931 34.45 -13.64 25.78
CA THR A 931 33.64 -14.44 24.86
C THR A 931 32.44 -13.70 24.30
N VAL A 932 32.09 -12.53 24.86
CA VAL A 932 30.89 -11.76 24.50
C VAL A 932 31.30 -10.53 23.69
N ASN A 933 30.48 -10.18 22.69
CA ASN A 933 30.65 -8.93 21.96
C ASN A 933 30.39 -7.74 22.91
N PHE A 934 31.37 -6.84 23.03
CA PHE A 934 31.29 -5.70 23.95
C PHE A 934 30.06 -4.82 23.71
N ALA A 935 29.71 -4.59 22.44
CA ALA A 935 28.54 -3.80 22.04
C ALA A 935 27.23 -4.39 22.58
N ASP A 936 27.15 -5.72 22.61
CA ASP A 936 26.00 -6.47 23.10
C ASP A 936 25.94 -6.41 24.63
N HIS A 937 27.08 -6.61 25.29
CA HIS A 937 27.20 -6.53 26.74
C HIS A 937 26.76 -5.16 27.29
N VAL A 938 27.21 -4.06 26.68
CA VAL A 938 26.82 -2.70 27.07
C VAL A 938 25.31 -2.48 26.96
N LEU A 939 24.69 -2.95 25.88
CA LEU A 939 23.24 -2.83 25.72
C LEU A 939 22.49 -3.65 26.76
N ASP A 940 22.96 -4.85 27.07
CA ASP A 940 22.35 -5.69 28.10
C ASP A 940 22.42 -5.00 29.47
N VAL A 941 23.57 -4.39 29.79
CA VAL A 941 23.78 -3.62 31.03
C VAL A 941 22.86 -2.38 31.14
N VAL A 942 22.64 -1.65 30.04
CA VAL A 942 21.75 -0.46 30.01
C VAL A 942 20.27 -0.84 29.85
N SER A 943 19.99 -2.04 29.36
CA SER A 943 18.64 -2.57 29.23
C SER A 943 18.17 -3.23 30.52
N LYS A 944 16.88 -3.61 30.54
CA LYS A 944 16.31 -4.38 31.64
C LYS A 944 16.54 -5.87 31.35
N ASN A 945 17.18 -6.59 32.26
CA ASN A 945 17.29 -8.05 32.16
C ASN A 945 15.92 -8.73 32.37
N PRO A 946 15.63 -9.84 31.68
CA PRO A 946 14.33 -10.52 31.78
C PRO A 946 13.95 -10.96 33.20
N GLU A 947 14.95 -11.33 34.01
CA GLU A 947 14.79 -11.85 35.37
C GLU A 947 14.74 -10.75 36.44
N GLU A 948 15.06 -9.50 36.08
CA GLU A 948 15.20 -8.38 37.00
C GLU A 948 13.86 -7.64 37.23
N SER A 949 13.64 -7.06 38.42
CA SER A 949 12.48 -6.19 38.66
C SER A 949 12.63 -4.84 37.93
N LYS A 950 11.53 -4.10 37.74
CA LYS A 950 11.61 -2.77 37.09
C LYS A 950 12.39 -1.76 37.94
N ASP A 951 12.26 -1.84 39.26
CA ASP A 951 12.82 -0.87 40.18
C ASP A 951 14.34 -1.05 40.32
N GLU A 952 14.82 -2.29 40.35
CA GLU A 952 16.26 -2.61 40.34
C GLU A 952 16.95 -2.13 39.05
N ALA A 953 16.33 -2.42 37.89
CA ALA A 953 16.86 -1.98 36.60
C ALA A 953 16.90 -0.44 36.50
N MET A 954 15.86 0.25 36.99
CA MET A 954 15.86 1.72 37.04
C MET A 954 16.93 2.26 37.98
N ALA A 955 17.14 1.64 39.15
CA ALA A 955 18.18 2.05 40.08
C ALA A 955 19.59 1.93 39.47
N ARG A 956 19.87 0.81 38.77
CA ARG A 956 21.14 0.62 38.03
C ARG A 956 21.35 1.72 37.00
N VAL A 957 20.37 1.94 36.13
CA VAL A 957 20.48 2.91 35.03
C VAL A 957 20.58 4.34 35.58
N ASN A 958 19.84 4.70 36.62
CA ASN A 958 19.90 6.01 37.26
C ASN A 958 21.29 6.31 37.86
N LEU A 959 21.94 5.30 38.46
CA LEU A 959 23.31 5.44 38.97
C LEU A 959 24.28 5.79 37.83
N MET A 960 24.16 5.12 36.68
CA MET A 960 25.00 5.40 35.51
C MET A 960 24.77 6.81 34.96
N ILE A 961 23.50 7.23 34.85
CA ILE A 961 23.15 8.58 34.39
C ILE A 961 23.73 9.65 35.32
N GLN A 962 23.61 9.49 36.65
CA GLN A 962 24.15 10.44 37.61
C GLN A 962 25.69 10.52 37.55
N ASN A 963 26.37 9.39 37.36
CA ASN A 963 27.82 9.37 37.22
C ASN A 963 28.27 10.05 35.92
N TRP A 964 27.57 9.82 34.81
CA TRP A 964 27.87 10.50 33.55
C TRP A 964 27.67 12.02 33.66
N LYS A 965 26.57 12.49 34.24
CA LYS A 965 26.32 13.93 34.45
C LYS A 965 27.45 14.61 35.22
N LYS A 966 28.09 13.94 36.19
CA LYS A 966 29.26 14.49 36.91
C LYS A 966 30.47 14.66 36.00
N ILE A 967 30.72 13.70 35.11
CA ILE A 967 31.83 13.73 34.13
C ILE A 967 31.57 14.81 33.09
N GLU A 968 30.34 14.92 32.59
CA GLU A 968 29.91 15.91 31.61
C GLU A 968 30.14 17.34 32.10
N VAL A 969 29.69 17.66 33.32
CA VAL A 969 29.88 18.98 33.94
C VAL A 969 31.37 19.31 34.15
N ALA A 970 32.23 18.31 34.35
CA ALA A 970 33.67 18.50 34.44
C ALA A 970 34.31 18.83 33.08
N ASN A 971 33.84 18.20 32.00
CA ASN A 971 34.34 18.41 30.64
C ASN A 971 33.89 19.77 30.04
N GLU A 972 32.70 20.27 30.39
CA GLU A 972 32.20 21.56 29.89
C GLU A 972 33.09 22.77 30.27
N LYS A 973 33.86 22.69 31.35
CA LYS A 973 34.71 23.81 31.82
C LYS A 973 35.95 24.06 30.95
N ASN A 974 36.31 23.15 30.04
CA ASN A 974 37.60 23.16 29.33
C ASN A 974 37.53 23.54 27.84
N SER A 975 36.35 23.86 27.28
CA SER A 975 36.21 24.14 25.84
C SER A 975 35.85 25.60 25.55
N ILE A 976 36.87 26.40 25.21
CA ILE A 976 36.69 27.70 24.55
C ILE A 976 37.62 27.73 23.35
N LEU A 977 37.07 27.67 22.14
CA LEU A 977 37.75 28.04 20.90
C LEU A 977 36.69 28.49 19.88
N THR A 978 36.92 29.67 19.32
CA THR A 978 36.04 30.40 18.41
C THR A 978 36.59 30.32 16.99
N ASN A 979 35.85 29.70 16.07
CA ASN A 979 36.00 29.90 14.64
C ASN A 979 34.62 30.21 14.05
N ASP A 980 34.50 31.32 13.31
CA ASP A 980 33.29 31.65 12.55
C ASP A 980 33.19 30.72 11.34
N LEU A 981 32.13 29.91 11.29
CA LEU A 981 31.83 29.02 10.15
C LEU A 981 30.73 29.64 9.28
N ASP A 982 31.02 29.89 8.01
CA ASP A 982 30.02 30.40 7.06
C ASP A 982 29.13 29.28 6.51
N LEU A 983 27.97 29.09 7.15
CA LEU A 983 26.99 28.06 6.79
C LEU A 983 26.37 28.24 5.40
N SER A 984 26.49 29.44 4.79
CA SER A 984 25.88 29.72 3.49
C SER A 984 26.49 28.90 2.36
N ARG A 985 27.78 28.53 2.47
CA ARG A 985 28.54 27.74 1.49
C ARG A 985 28.06 26.30 1.37
N TYR A 986 27.53 25.75 2.45
CA TYR A 986 27.10 24.35 2.54
C TYR A 986 25.62 24.14 2.22
N ARG A 987 24.88 25.22 1.96
CA ARG A 987 23.48 25.11 1.55
C ARG A 987 23.43 24.58 0.11
N PRO A 988 22.74 23.45 -0.14
CA PRO A 988 22.57 22.96 -1.49
C PRO A 988 21.87 24.04 -2.32
N LYS A 989 22.47 24.41 -3.46
CA LYS A 989 21.85 25.32 -4.41
C LYS A 989 20.65 24.61 -5.01
N SER A 990 19.44 25.11 -4.73
CA SER A 990 18.24 24.59 -5.38
C SER A 990 18.36 24.75 -6.89
N VAL A 991 18.06 23.68 -7.62
CA VAL A 991 18.00 23.74 -9.08
C VAL A 991 16.92 24.74 -9.52
N PRO A 992 17.13 25.45 -10.64
CA PRO A 992 16.11 26.32 -11.20
C PRO A 992 14.80 25.55 -11.41
N THR A 993 13.68 26.20 -11.09
CA THR A 993 12.34 25.59 -11.10
C THR A 993 12.01 24.96 -12.45
N TRP A 994 12.49 25.57 -13.55
CA TRP A 994 12.32 25.05 -14.91
C TRP A 994 13.07 23.73 -15.17
N VAL A 995 14.28 23.58 -14.63
CA VAL A 995 15.07 22.34 -14.76
C VAL A 995 14.45 21.22 -13.93
N ALA A 996 14.02 21.53 -12.70
CA ALA A 996 13.25 20.61 -11.87
C ALA A 996 11.97 20.16 -12.59
N PHE A 997 11.22 21.11 -13.15
CA PHE A 997 10.01 20.85 -13.92
C PHE A 997 10.25 19.93 -15.11
N LYS A 998 11.23 20.21 -15.98
CA LYS A 998 11.56 19.34 -17.12
C LYS A 998 11.94 17.93 -16.67
N THR A 999 12.65 17.81 -15.54
CA THR A 999 13.10 16.54 -14.99
C THR A 999 11.94 15.72 -14.43
N VAL A 1000 11.09 16.33 -13.59
CA VAL A 1000 9.91 15.67 -13.01
C VAL A 1000 8.90 15.33 -14.10
N LEU A 1001 8.68 16.21 -15.08
CA LEU A 1001 7.80 15.95 -16.22
C LEU A 1001 8.27 14.72 -17.01
N HIS A 1002 9.55 14.66 -17.35
CA HIS A 1002 10.12 13.51 -18.07
C HIS A 1002 10.02 12.22 -17.24
N ARG A 1003 10.36 12.29 -15.95
CA ARG A 1003 10.23 11.15 -15.01
C ARG A 1003 8.81 10.61 -14.97
N THR A 1004 7.86 11.48 -14.67
CA THR A 1004 6.45 11.10 -14.52
C THR A 1004 5.88 10.59 -15.84
N THR A 1005 6.29 11.15 -16.99
CA THR A 1005 5.92 10.64 -18.31
C THR A 1005 6.39 9.19 -18.51
N ILE A 1006 7.65 8.87 -18.22
CA ILE A 1006 8.16 7.49 -18.35
C ILE A 1006 7.43 6.53 -17.40
N VAL A 1007 7.22 6.95 -16.15
CA VAL A 1007 6.49 6.14 -15.16
C VAL A 1007 5.09 5.85 -15.66
N SER A 1008 4.39 6.87 -16.16
CA SER A 1008 3.06 6.76 -16.73
C SER A 1008 3.02 5.79 -17.92
N LEU A 1009 3.96 5.92 -18.87
CA LEU A 1009 4.05 5.05 -20.05
C LEU A 1009 4.40 3.59 -19.71
N ARG A 1010 5.11 3.35 -18.61
CA ARG A 1010 5.43 1.99 -18.14
C ARG A 1010 4.34 1.35 -17.30
N SER A 1011 3.45 2.14 -16.70
CA SER A 1011 2.23 1.66 -16.04
C SER A 1011 1.11 1.43 -17.05
N VAL A 1012 1.30 0.45 -17.95
CA VAL A 1012 0.38 0.17 -19.07
C VAL A 1012 -1.04 -0.10 -18.58
N ASP A 1013 -1.19 -0.88 -17.51
CA ASP A 1013 -2.48 -1.25 -16.93
C ASP A 1013 -3.30 -0.02 -16.49
N VAL A 1014 -2.62 0.94 -15.86
CA VAL A 1014 -3.27 2.16 -15.37
C VAL A 1014 -3.59 3.10 -16.53
N MET A 1015 -2.68 3.27 -17.49
CA MET A 1015 -2.93 4.11 -18.67
C MET A 1015 -4.03 3.57 -19.56
N PHE A 1016 -4.04 2.25 -19.77
CA PHE A 1016 -5.11 1.57 -20.49
C PHE A 1016 -6.46 1.86 -19.84
N ALA A 1017 -6.55 1.72 -18.51
CA ALA A 1017 -7.77 2.04 -17.79
C ALA A 1017 -8.24 3.49 -17.99
N ARG A 1018 -7.33 4.48 -17.89
CA ARG A 1018 -7.68 5.90 -18.08
C ARG A 1018 -8.27 6.21 -19.45
N VAL A 1019 -7.62 5.74 -20.52
CA VAL A 1019 -8.04 6.04 -21.90
C VAL A 1019 -9.27 5.22 -22.30
N PHE A 1020 -9.28 3.93 -21.97
CA PHE A 1020 -10.35 3.01 -22.38
C PHE A 1020 -11.68 3.37 -21.72
N GLN A 1021 -11.69 3.89 -20.49
CA GLN A 1021 -12.92 4.25 -19.79
C GLN A 1021 -13.79 5.25 -20.55
N VAL A 1022 -13.18 6.33 -21.04
CA VAL A 1022 -13.89 7.41 -21.77
C VAL A 1022 -14.27 6.95 -23.17
N CYS A 1023 -13.40 6.19 -23.85
CA CYS A 1023 -13.70 5.62 -25.16
C CYS A 1023 -14.86 4.62 -25.11
N ALA A 1024 -14.85 3.72 -24.12
CA ALA A 1024 -15.92 2.76 -23.88
C ALA A 1024 -17.24 3.48 -23.60
N LEU A 1025 -17.20 4.57 -22.83
CA LEU A 1025 -18.38 5.39 -22.57
C LEU A 1025 -18.97 6.00 -23.86
N GLY A 1026 -18.12 6.60 -24.70
CA GLY A 1026 -18.55 7.14 -25.98
C GLY A 1026 -19.15 6.08 -26.91
N ALA A 1027 -18.58 4.87 -26.92
CA ALA A 1027 -19.12 3.74 -27.66
C ALA A 1027 -20.47 3.27 -27.13
N ILE A 1028 -20.63 3.14 -25.81
CA ILE A 1028 -21.91 2.80 -25.18
C ILE A 1028 -22.97 3.85 -25.55
N TYR A 1029 -22.67 5.15 -25.41
CA TYR A 1029 -23.62 6.20 -25.76
C TYR A 1029 -23.96 6.21 -27.26
N ALA A 1030 -22.98 5.96 -28.13
CA ALA A 1030 -23.23 5.80 -29.56
C ALA A 1030 -24.19 4.64 -29.86
N ILE A 1031 -24.02 3.50 -29.19
CA ILE A 1031 -24.87 2.32 -29.35
C ILE A 1031 -26.33 2.64 -28.96
N PHE A 1032 -26.54 3.34 -27.84
CA PHE A 1032 -27.87 3.60 -27.29
C PHE A 1032 -28.63 4.76 -27.96
N PHE A 1033 -27.95 5.86 -28.30
CA PHE A 1033 -28.62 7.08 -28.78
C PHE A 1033 -28.60 7.24 -30.32
N ALA A 1034 -27.80 6.46 -31.06
CA ALA A 1034 -27.76 6.59 -32.52
C ALA A 1034 -28.92 5.82 -33.21
N PRO A 1035 -29.54 6.39 -34.27
CA PRO A 1035 -29.52 7.79 -34.66
C PRO A 1035 -30.55 8.62 -33.86
N LEU A 1036 -30.19 9.87 -33.52
CA LEU A 1036 -31.14 10.82 -32.93
C LEU A 1036 -32.27 11.17 -33.93
N LYS A 1037 -33.52 11.09 -33.46
CA LYS A 1037 -34.72 11.41 -34.25
C LYS A 1037 -35.22 12.84 -33.98
N ASN A 1038 -35.92 13.42 -34.94
CA ASN A 1038 -36.58 14.73 -34.82
C ASN A 1038 -38.07 14.57 -34.53
N ASN A 1039 -38.39 13.91 -33.42
CA ASN A 1039 -39.75 13.76 -32.89
C ASN A 1039 -39.78 14.13 -31.40
N VAL A 1040 -40.96 14.11 -30.76
CA VAL A 1040 -41.11 14.40 -29.32
C VAL A 1040 -40.18 13.54 -28.44
N GLN A 1041 -39.96 12.28 -28.82
CA GLN A 1041 -39.03 11.37 -28.14
C GLN A 1041 -37.57 11.82 -28.30
N GLY A 1042 -37.19 12.32 -29.47
CA GLY A 1042 -35.86 12.86 -29.76
C GLY A 1042 -35.48 14.07 -28.91
N ILE A 1043 -36.45 14.83 -28.39
CA ILE A 1043 -36.19 15.89 -27.40
C ILE A 1043 -35.66 15.26 -26.11
N SER A 1044 -36.32 14.20 -25.63
CA SER A 1044 -35.89 13.46 -24.43
C SER A 1044 -34.54 12.79 -24.65
N ASP A 1045 -34.32 12.16 -25.81
CA ASP A 1045 -33.04 11.52 -26.15
C ASP A 1045 -31.88 12.52 -26.17
N ARG A 1046 -32.08 13.74 -26.68
CA ARG A 1046 -31.06 14.82 -26.68
C ARG A 1046 -30.74 15.33 -25.27
N LEU A 1047 -31.77 15.53 -24.44
CA LEU A 1047 -31.57 15.93 -23.03
C LEU A 1047 -30.89 14.81 -22.23
N GLY A 1048 -31.25 13.56 -22.49
CA GLY A 1048 -30.62 12.39 -21.87
C GLY A 1048 -29.17 12.19 -22.29
N LEU A 1049 -28.86 12.40 -23.56
CA LEU A 1049 -27.47 12.42 -24.04
C LEU A 1049 -26.67 13.53 -23.37
N THR A 1050 -27.26 14.73 -23.23
CA THR A 1050 -26.61 15.85 -22.53
C THR A 1050 -26.32 15.53 -21.07
N GLN A 1051 -27.25 14.88 -20.36
CA GLN A 1051 -27.03 14.38 -19.01
C GLN A 1051 -25.99 13.25 -18.95
N SER A 1052 -25.91 12.42 -19.99
CA SER A 1052 -24.94 11.34 -20.03
C SER A 1052 -23.51 11.87 -20.22
N VAL A 1053 -23.32 12.98 -20.95
CA VAL A 1053 -22.00 13.62 -21.13
C VAL A 1053 -21.38 14.09 -19.80
N ILE A 1054 -22.18 14.59 -18.86
CA ILE A 1054 -21.64 15.09 -17.58
C ILE A 1054 -21.11 13.98 -16.66
N ASN A 1055 -21.41 12.69 -16.95
CA ASN A 1055 -20.80 11.55 -16.26
C ASN A 1055 -19.28 11.44 -16.49
N LEU A 1056 -18.74 12.15 -17.48
CA LEU A 1056 -17.29 12.28 -17.65
C LEU A 1056 -16.61 12.91 -16.42
N TYR A 1057 -17.35 13.64 -15.58
CA TYR A 1057 -16.86 14.21 -14.33
C TYR A 1057 -16.38 13.11 -13.37
N PHE A 1058 -17.10 11.98 -13.32
CA PHE A 1058 -16.71 10.81 -12.54
C PHE A 1058 -15.49 10.08 -13.11
N CYS A 1059 -15.30 10.12 -14.43
CA CYS A 1059 -14.14 9.48 -15.04
C CYS A 1059 -12.84 10.16 -14.60
N GLY A 1060 -12.81 11.49 -14.55
CA GLY A 1060 -11.67 12.25 -14.01
C GLY A 1060 -11.37 11.91 -12.54
N LEU A 1061 -12.43 11.82 -11.73
CA LEU A 1061 -12.35 11.45 -10.31
C LEU A 1061 -11.72 10.07 -10.08
N LEU A 1062 -12.15 9.06 -10.85
CA LEU A 1062 -11.61 7.70 -10.76
C LEU A 1062 -10.15 7.63 -11.24
N ASN A 1063 -9.78 8.40 -12.26
CA ASN A 1063 -8.40 8.49 -12.74
C ASN A 1063 -7.45 9.01 -11.65
N ASN A 1064 -7.92 9.97 -10.83
CA ASN A 1064 -7.16 10.51 -9.70
C ASN A 1064 -6.90 9.45 -8.61
N LEU A 1065 -7.96 8.77 -8.17
CA LEU A 1065 -7.91 7.79 -7.07
C LEU A 1065 -6.92 6.65 -7.33
N GLY A 1066 -6.70 6.30 -8.60
CA GLY A 1066 -5.77 5.23 -8.99
C GLY A 1066 -4.28 5.58 -8.88
N ILE A 1067 -3.88 6.86 -8.96
CA ILE A 1067 -2.45 7.25 -9.06
C ILE A 1067 -2.04 8.28 -8.01
N TYR A 1068 -2.86 9.32 -7.81
CA TYR A 1068 -2.46 10.51 -7.06
C TYR A 1068 -2.04 10.22 -5.60
N PRO A 1069 -2.74 9.36 -4.82
CA PRO A 1069 -2.34 9.08 -3.44
C PRO A 1069 -0.89 8.56 -3.31
N TYR A 1070 -0.49 7.65 -4.20
CA TYR A 1070 0.86 7.10 -4.20
C TYR A 1070 1.92 8.16 -4.57
N GLN A 1071 1.65 8.95 -5.61
CA GLN A 1071 2.58 10.01 -6.04
C GLN A 1071 2.68 11.16 -5.02
N ARG A 1072 1.58 11.49 -4.34
CA ARG A 1072 1.55 12.45 -3.23
C ARG A 1072 2.48 12.03 -2.09
N ASP A 1073 2.44 10.75 -1.70
CA ASP A 1073 3.26 10.24 -0.60
C ASP A 1073 4.76 10.26 -0.93
N LEU A 1074 5.12 9.91 -2.18
CA LEU A 1074 6.48 10.10 -2.70
C LEU A 1074 6.89 11.58 -2.66
N PHE A 1075 6.03 12.47 -3.16
CA PHE A 1075 6.30 13.91 -3.19
C PHE A 1075 6.52 14.49 -1.79
N HIS A 1076 5.75 14.05 -0.79
CA HIS A 1076 5.94 14.49 0.60
C HIS A 1076 7.35 14.20 1.12
N GLN A 1077 7.98 13.09 0.71
CA GLN A 1077 9.37 12.80 1.07
C GLN A 1077 10.35 13.68 0.27
N GLU A 1078 10.17 13.82 -1.04
CA GLU A 1078 11.03 14.70 -1.86
C GLU A 1078 10.97 16.16 -1.39
N TYR A 1079 9.83 16.60 -0.88
CA TYR A 1079 9.65 17.92 -0.30
C TYR A 1079 10.41 18.07 1.03
N LYS A 1080 10.37 17.05 1.91
CA LYS A 1080 11.17 17.04 3.15
C LYS A 1080 12.67 17.05 2.89
N ASP A 1081 13.10 16.47 1.78
CA ASP A 1081 14.49 16.47 1.31
C ASP A 1081 14.86 17.76 0.55
N SER A 1082 13.94 18.74 0.44
CA SER A 1082 14.11 19.98 -0.34
C SER A 1082 14.48 19.76 -1.82
N ALA A 1083 14.17 18.58 -2.37
CA ALA A 1083 14.50 18.21 -3.75
C ALA A 1083 13.46 18.71 -4.76
N ASN A 1084 12.20 18.89 -4.32
CA ASN A 1084 11.10 19.26 -5.19
C ASN A 1084 10.13 20.24 -4.50
N ASN A 1085 9.40 21.03 -5.29
CA ASN A 1085 8.43 22.01 -4.80
C ASN A 1085 7.01 21.65 -5.30
N VAL A 1086 5.99 22.12 -4.57
CA VAL A 1086 4.57 21.88 -4.86
C VAL A 1086 4.22 22.33 -6.28
N PHE A 1087 4.70 23.50 -6.70
CA PHE A 1087 4.42 24.02 -8.05
C PHE A 1087 4.97 23.11 -9.15
N VAL A 1088 6.19 22.61 -8.99
CA VAL A 1088 6.83 21.70 -9.96
C VAL A 1088 6.09 20.38 -10.04
N PHE A 1089 5.76 19.79 -8.90
CA PHE A 1089 5.00 18.55 -8.82
C PHE A 1089 3.63 18.66 -9.50
N GLN A 1090 2.83 19.67 -9.11
CA GLN A 1090 1.47 19.84 -9.61
C GLN A 1090 1.41 20.22 -11.10
N SER A 1091 2.34 21.05 -11.57
CA SER A 1091 2.41 21.42 -13.00
C SER A 1091 2.87 20.25 -13.87
N ALA A 1092 3.86 19.46 -13.41
CA ALA A 1092 4.28 18.25 -14.11
C ALA A 1092 3.16 17.21 -14.15
N TYR A 1093 2.44 17.01 -13.03
CA TYR A 1093 1.28 16.13 -12.96
C TYR A 1093 0.20 16.54 -13.98
N LEU A 1094 -0.20 17.82 -14.00
CA LEU A 1094 -1.16 18.36 -14.96
C LEU A 1094 -0.73 18.13 -16.42
N LEU A 1095 0.51 18.44 -16.78
CA LEU A 1095 0.96 18.30 -18.17
C LEU A 1095 1.03 16.85 -18.65
N VAL A 1096 1.34 15.90 -17.76
CA VAL A 1096 1.30 14.48 -18.13
C VAL A 1096 -0.14 14.02 -18.38
N GLU A 1097 -1.11 14.56 -17.65
CA GLU A 1097 -2.50 14.12 -17.76
C GLU A 1097 -3.22 14.67 -18.99
N LEU A 1098 -2.97 15.94 -19.37
CA LEU A 1098 -3.70 16.59 -20.46
C LEU A 1098 -3.74 15.79 -21.78
N PRO A 1099 -2.65 15.18 -22.29
CA PRO A 1099 -2.71 14.35 -23.49
C PRO A 1099 -3.61 13.12 -23.34
N PHE A 1100 -3.61 12.50 -22.15
CA PHE A 1100 -4.42 11.31 -21.86
C PHE A 1100 -5.89 11.65 -21.54
N GLU A 1101 -6.21 12.91 -21.26
CA GLU A 1101 -7.60 13.41 -21.19
C GLU A 1101 -8.11 13.84 -22.56
N PHE A 1102 -7.28 14.55 -23.34
CA PHE A 1102 -7.65 15.10 -24.64
C PHE A 1102 -7.86 14.01 -25.71
N ALA A 1103 -6.97 13.04 -25.81
CA ALA A 1103 -7.06 11.98 -26.83
C ALA A 1103 -8.38 11.17 -26.75
N PRO A 1104 -8.81 10.65 -25.58
CA PRO A 1104 -10.09 9.98 -25.49
C PRO A 1104 -11.29 10.95 -25.57
N ALA A 1105 -11.16 12.20 -25.12
CA ALA A 1105 -12.19 13.23 -25.31
C ALA A 1105 -12.44 13.54 -26.79
N LEU A 1106 -11.38 13.52 -27.62
CA LEU A 1106 -11.47 13.62 -29.07
C LEU A 1106 -12.28 12.47 -29.67
N PHE A 1107 -11.92 11.23 -29.30
CA PHE A 1107 -12.66 10.05 -29.76
C PHE A 1107 -14.12 10.08 -29.31
N PHE A 1108 -14.38 10.43 -28.05
CA PHE A 1108 -15.72 10.60 -27.50
C PHE A 1108 -16.53 11.65 -28.29
N SER A 1109 -15.95 12.80 -28.57
CA SER A 1109 -16.61 13.90 -29.30
C SER A 1109 -16.93 13.53 -30.74
N VAL A 1110 -16.05 12.78 -31.42
CA VAL A 1110 -16.32 12.25 -32.77
C VAL A 1110 -17.53 11.33 -32.75
N LEU A 1111 -17.61 10.39 -31.81
CA LEU A 1111 -18.74 9.48 -31.70
C LEU A 1111 -20.05 10.20 -31.35
N VAL A 1112 -20.01 11.14 -30.40
CA VAL A 1112 -21.22 11.83 -29.92
C VAL A 1112 -21.76 12.81 -30.97
N VAL A 1113 -20.90 13.55 -31.67
CA VAL A 1113 -21.38 14.53 -32.65
C VAL A 1113 -21.73 13.86 -33.98
N PHE A 1114 -20.81 13.10 -34.56
CA PHE A 1114 -21.00 12.50 -35.88
C PHE A 1114 -21.72 11.16 -35.86
N GLY A 1115 -21.41 10.30 -34.87
CA GLY A 1115 -22.00 8.97 -34.76
C GLY A 1115 -23.46 8.99 -34.30
N ILE A 1116 -23.76 9.69 -33.21
CA ILE A 1116 -25.12 9.79 -32.65
C ILE A 1116 -26.02 10.71 -33.49
N GLY A 1117 -25.46 11.79 -34.06
CA GLY A 1117 -26.17 12.71 -34.94
C GLY A 1117 -26.66 14.00 -34.27
N LEU A 1118 -25.85 14.59 -33.38
CA LEU A 1118 -26.02 16.00 -33.00
C LEU A 1118 -25.74 16.90 -34.22
N PRO A 1119 -26.12 18.20 -34.19
CA PRO A 1119 -25.86 19.11 -35.30
C PRO A 1119 -24.40 19.05 -35.77
N ARG A 1120 -24.19 18.70 -37.05
CA ARG A 1120 -22.87 18.43 -37.65
C ARG A 1120 -22.14 19.72 -38.02
N GLU A 1121 -22.09 20.64 -37.08
CA GLU A 1121 -21.43 21.93 -37.23
C GLU A 1121 -20.06 21.90 -36.55
N ALA A 1122 -19.11 22.66 -37.09
CA ALA A 1122 -17.80 22.82 -36.48
C ALA A 1122 -17.91 23.35 -35.03
N GLY A 1123 -18.86 24.28 -34.78
CA GLY A 1123 -19.12 24.82 -33.45
C GLY A 1123 -19.48 23.74 -32.43
N MET A 1124 -20.39 22.84 -32.76
CA MET A 1124 -20.81 21.74 -31.87
C MET A 1124 -19.68 20.76 -31.58
N PHE A 1125 -18.89 20.41 -32.60
CA PHE A 1125 -17.74 19.51 -32.44
C PHE A 1125 -16.69 20.07 -31.48
N PHE A 1126 -16.22 21.30 -31.71
CA PHE A 1126 -15.19 21.92 -30.86
C PHE A 1126 -15.72 22.23 -29.46
N ALA A 1127 -17.01 22.61 -29.34
CA ALA A 1127 -17.63 22.81 -28.04
C ALA A 1127 -17.74 21.51 -27.23
N MET A 1128 -18.09 20.39 -27.87
CA MET A 1128 -18.13 19.07 -27.22
C MET A 1128 -16.73 18.59 -26.81
N LEU A 1129 -15.72 18.81 -27.66
CA LEU A 1129 -14.32 18.48 -27.36
C LEU A 1129 -13.78 19.27 -26.17
N LEU A 1130 -14.04 20.59 -26.16
CA LEU A 1130 -13.67 21.44 -25.03
C LEU A 1130 -14.41 20.98 -23.77
N THR A 1131 -15.73 20.82 -23.84
CA THR A 1131 -16.57 20.48 -22.69
C THR A 1131 -16.16 19.14 -22.07
N SER A 1132 -15.97 18.10 -22.88
CA SER A 1132 -15.53 16.78 -22.40
C SER A 1132 -14.15 16.83 -21.75
N THR A 1133 -13.17 17.50 -22.36
CA THR A 1133 -11.82 17.64 -21.79
C THR A 1133 -11.85 18.37 -20.45
N VAL A 1134 -12.60 19.47 -20.36
CA VAL A 1134 -12.67 20.31 -19.16
C VAL A 1134 -13.37 19.59 -18.00
N ILE A 1135 -14.48 18.91 -18.26
CA ILE A 1135 -15.20 18.17 -17.22
C ILE A 1135 -14.33 17.08 -16.61
N ILE A 1136 -13.59 16.32 -17.44
CA ILE A 1136 -12.67 15.29 -16.95
C ILE A 1136 -11.62 15.93 -16.03
N ASN A 1137 -11.02 17.04 -16.45
CA ASN A 1137 -9.99 17.75 -15.69
C ASN A 1137 -10.51 18.33 -14.35
N CYS A 1138 -11.73 18.86 -14.35
CA CYS A 1138 -12.37 19.34 -13.12
C CYS A 1138 -12.63 18.17 -12.14
N GLY A 1139 -13.01 16.99 -12.65
CA GLY A 1139 -13.20 15.78 -11.85
C GLY A 1139 -11.90 15.29 -11.20
N ASP A 1140 -10.80 15.25 -11.96
CA ASP A 1140 -9.47 14.94 -11.42
C ASP A 1140 -9.04 15.95 -10.36
N SER A 1141 -9.23 17.25 -10.63
CA SER A 1141 -8.88 18.32 -9.70
C SER A 1141 -9.66 18.24 -8.38
N LEU A 1142 -10.94 17.85 -8.41
CA LEU A 1142 -11.72 17.57 -7.19
C LEU A 1142 -11.10 16.41 -6.40
N GLY A 1143 -10.64 15.36 -7.09
CA GLY A 1143 -9.91 14.25 -6.49
C GLY A 1143 -8.63 14.69 -5.78
N ILE A 1144 -7.82 15.54 -6.43
CA ILE A 1144 -6.60 16.12 -5.83
C ILE A 1144 -6.92 16.87 -4.54
N ILE A 1145 -7.99 17.69 -4.52
CA ILE A 1145 -8.40 18.46 -3.35
C ILE A 1145 -8.71 17.54 -2.17
N CYS A 1146 -9.61 16.57 -2.38
CA CYS A 1146 -10.03 15.66 -1.31
C CYS A 1146 -8.87 14.80 -0.80
N ASN A 1147 -8.09 14.21 -1.71
CA ASN A 1147 -6.94 13.36 -1.35
C ASN A 1147 -5.79 14.16 -0.73
N SER A 1148 -5.70 15.48 -0.94
CA SER A 1148 -4.67 16.29 -0.26
C SER A 1148 -5.09 16.72 1.15
N VAL A 1149 -6.39 16.87 1.41
CA VAL A 1149 -6.93 17.33 2.70
C VAL A 1149 -7.04 16.19 3.72
N PHE A 1150 -7.53 15.02 3.28
CA PHE A 1150 -7.84 13.90 4.17
C PHE A 1150 -6.75 12.81 4.16
N GLU A 1151 -6.38 12.33 5.35
CA GLU A 1151 -5.39 11.24 5.52
C GLU A 1151 -5.98 9.85 5.26
N HIS A 1152 -7.25 9.64 5.64
CA HIS A 1152 -7.93 8.36 5.49
C HIS A 1152 -8.52 8.25 4.07
N LEU A 1153 -7.97 7.37 3.25
CA LEU A 1153 -8.36 7.19 1.84
C LEU A 1153 -9.87 6.93 1.68
N GLY A 1154 -10.44 6.04 2.51
CA GLY A 1154 -11.88 5.78 2.50
C GLY A 1154 -12.75 7.01 2.78
N LEU A 1155 -12.33 7.91 3.69
CA LEU A 1155 -13.07 9.15 3.99
C LEU A 1155 -12.99 10.12 2.81
N ALA A 1156 -11.80 10.28 2.23
CA ALA A 1156 -11.58 11.12 1.06
C ALA A 1156 -12.47 10.67 -0.10
N THR A 1157 -12.49 9.36 -0.37
CA THR A 1157 -13.28 8.75 -1.46
C THR A 1157 -14.79 8.95 -1.24
N ASN A 1158 -15.30 8.74 -0.01
CA ASN A 1158 -16.71 8.99 0.30
C ASN A 1158 -17.12 10.43 -0.01
N ILE A 1159 -16.37 11.41 0.52
CA ILE A 1159 -16.68 12.84 0.35
C ILE A 1159 -16.66 13.20 -1.14
N LEU A 1160 -15.63 12.75 -1.84
CA LEU A 1160 -15.40 12.99 -3.25
C LEU A 1160 -16.58 12.50 -4.12
N VAL A 1161 -17.05 11.27 -3.89
CA VAL A 1161 -18.17 10.67 -4.65
C VAL A 1161 -19.49 11.39 -4.38
N ASN A 1162 -19.77 11.75 -3.12
CA ASN A 1162 -20.98 12.46 -2.75
C ASN A 1162 -21.02 13.87 -3.36
N LEU A 1163 -19.91 14.60 -3.31
CA LEU A 1163 -19.79 15.93 -3.93
C LEU A 1163 -20.02 15.86 -5.44
N ALA A 1164 -19.46 14.84 -6.10
CA ALA A 1164 -19.66 14.64 -7.53
C ALA A 1164 -21.11 14.27 -7.88
N MET A 1165 -21.78 13.43 -7.08
CA MET A 1165 -23.20 13.09 -7.30
C MET A 1165 -24.09 14.33 -7.21
N VAL A 1166 -23.92 15.14 -6.16
CA VAL A 1166 -24.68 16.39 -6.01
C VAL A 1166 -24.46 17.31 -7.22
N ALA A 1167 -23.21 17.43 -7.70
CA ALA A 1167 -22.88 18.25 -8.86
C ALA A 1167 -23.56 17.75 -10.16
N ILE A 1168 -23.70 16.45 -10.37
CA ILE A 1168 -24.35 15.90 -11.56
C ILE A 1168 -25.86 16.15 -11.55
N PHE A 1169 -26.53 15.98 -10.41
CA PHE A 1169 -27.98 16.20 -10.33
C PHE A 1169 -28.37 17.69 -10.35
N MET A 1170 -27.48 18.56 -9.89
CA MET A 1170 -27.69 20.01 -9.95
C MET A 1170 -27.45 20.61 -11.34
N ALA A 1171 -26.98 19.84 -12.33
CA ALA A 1171 -26.57 20.37 -13.63
C ALA A 1171 -27.69 21.09 -14.43
N GLY A 1172 -28.97 20.80 -14.14
CA GLY A 1172 -30.12 21.59 -14.61
C GLY A 1172 -31.08 20.88 -15.58
N THR A 1173 -30.77 19.66 -16.02
CA THR A 1173 -31.65 18.84 -16.90
C THR A 1173 -32.74 18.08 -16.15
N MET A 1174 -32.50 17.79 -14.86
CA MET A 1174 -33.32 16.92 -14.01
C MET A 1174 -34.21 17.69 -13.03
N SER A 1175 -33.68 18.72 -12.36
CA SER A 1175 -34.42 19.58 -11.44
C SER A 1175 -34.71 20.94 -12.09
N LEU A 1176 -35.93 21.09 -12.61
CA LEU A 1176 -36.37 22.32 -13.28
C LEU A 1176 -36.78 23.40 -12.25
N HIS A 1177 -37.27 23.00 -11.08
CA HIS A 1177 -37.72 23.90 -10.01
C HIS A 1177 -36.76 23.93 -8.82
N MET A 1178 -35.46 24.08 -9.09
CA MET A 1178 -34.44 24.11 -8.02
C MET A 1178 -34.60 25.34 -7.08
N PRO A 1179 -34.49 25.17 -5.75
CA PRO A 1179 -34.53 26.27 -4.79
C PRO A 1179 -33.43 27.34 -5.01
N PRO A 1180 -33.66 28.61 -4.60
CA PRO A 1180 -32.71 29.70 -4.83
C PRO A 1180 -31.30 29.46 -4.29
N PHE A 1181 -31.19 28.81 -3.12
CA PHE A 1181 -29.90 28.49 -2.49
C PHE A 1181 -29.03 27.60 -3.39
N PHE A 1182 -29.59 26.49 -3.89
CA PHE A 1182 -28.86 25.58 -4.79
C PHE A 1182 -28.64 26.19 -6.18
N LYS A 1183 -29.52 27.08 -6.65
CA LYS A 1183 -29.27 27.89 -7.85
C LYS A 1183 -28.00 28.74 -7.73
N ALA A 1184 -27.75 29.33 -6.55
CA ALA A 1184 -26.53 30.09 -6.30
C ALA A 1184 -25.28 29.19 -6.29
N TRP A 1185 -25.33 28.06 -5.60
CA TRP A 1185 -24.20 27.11 -5.55
C TRP A 1185 -23.88 26.49 -6.92
N ASN A 1186 -24.90 26.27 -7.75
CA ASN A 1186 -24.72 25.69 -9.08
C ASN A 1186 -23.90 26.57 -10.04
N TYR A 1187 -23.68 27.85 -9.75
CA TYR A 1187 -22.75 28.68 -10.55
C TYR A 1187 -21.28 28.30 -10.38
N LEU A 1188 -20.92 27.61 -9.28
CA LEU A 1188 -19.57 27.07 -9.08
C LEU A 1188 -19.38 25.73 -9.81
N ASN A 1189 -20.47 25.08 -10.19
CA ASN A 1189 -20.48 23.73 -10.72
C ASN A 1189 -20.21 23.72 -12.23
N PRO A 1190 -19.14 23.06 -12.72
CA PRO A 1190 -18.81 23.03 -14.14
C PRO A 1190 -19.86 22.28 -14.99
N THR A 1191 -20.59 21.31 -14.40
CA THR A 1191 -21.59 20.53 -15.15
C THR A 1191 -22.77 21.38 -15.61
N LYS A 1192 -23.11 22.46 -14.90
CA LYS A 1192 -24.12 23.45 -15.32
C LYS A 1192 -23.77 24.06 -16.67
N TYR A 1193 -22.55 24.57 -16.80
CA TYR A 1193 -22.11 25.22 -18.04
C TYR A 1193 -21.98 24.23 -19.19
N ALA A 1194 -21.57 22.99 -18.89
CA ALA A 1194 -21.56 21.91 -19.87
C ALA A 1194 -22.94 21.61 -20.46
N VAL A 1195 -23.98 21.54 -19.61
CA VAL A 1195 -25.38 21.40 -20.06
C VAL A 1195 -25.77 22.59 -20.92
N GLN A 1196 -25.55 23.82 -20.46
CA GLN A 1196 -25.89 25.04 -21.20
C GLN A 1196 -25.23 25.08 -22.58
N ILE A 1197 -23.94 24.75 -22.71
CA ILE A 1197 -23.25 24.72 -24.00
C ILE A 1197 -23.86 23.66 -24.91
N THR A 1198 -24.06 22.45 -24.40
CA THR A 1198 -24.54 21.32 -25.21
C THR A 1198 -25.96 21.54 -25.69
N THR A 1199 -26.88 22.01 -24.84
CA THR A 1199 -28.28 22.23 -25.23
C THR A 1199 -28.45 23.42 -26.17
N ASN A 1200 -27.78 24.54 -25.92
CA ASN A 1200 -27.87 25.75 -26.76
C ASN A 1200 -27.13 25.61 -28.10
N LEU A 1201 -26.43 24.50 -28.34
CA LEU A 1201 -25.91 24.12 -29.66
C LEU A 1201 -26.67 22.95 -30.30
N ALA A 1202 -27.34 22.11 -29.49
CA ALA A 1202 -28.07 20.94 -29.98
C ALA A 1202 -29.50 21.23 -30.47
N PHE A 1203 -30.18 22.23 -29.88
CA PHE A 1203 -31.58 22.51 -30.14
C PHE A 1203 -31.88 23.60 -31.17
N PRO A 1204 -31.15 24.74 -31.24
CA PRO A 1204 -31.49 25.81 -32.18
C PRO A 1204 -31.52 25.33 -33.64
N GLY A 1205 -32.49 25.83 -34.41
CA GLY A 1205 -32.69 25.46 -35.82
C GLY A 1205 -33.24 24.04 -36.06
N GLN A 1206 -33.62 23.29 -35.01
CA GLN A 1206 -34.26 21.98 -35.14
C GLN A 1206 -35.80 22.10 -35.09
N HIS A 1207 -36.47 21.33 -35.96
CA HIS A 1207 -37.93 21.14 -35.96
C HIS A 1207 -38.28 19.72 -35.54
N PHE A 1208 -39.28 19.58 -34.67
CA PHE A 1208 -39.72 18.31 -34.12
C PHE A 1208 -41.10 17.93 -34.63
N ALA A 1209 -41.22 16.76 -35.24
CA ALA A 1209 -42.51 16.22 -35.66
C ALA A 1209 -43.29 15.74 -34.43
N CYS A 1210 -44.48 16.31 -34.24
CA CYS A 1210 -45.49 15.79 -33.32
C CYS A 1210 -46.44 14.92 -34.16
N GLY A 1211 -46.89 13.78 -33.63
CA GLY A 1211 -47.66 12.78 -34.38
C GLY A 1211 -49.05 13.25 -34.82
N ASN A 1212 -50.11 12.51 -34.49
CA ASN A 1212 -51.48 12.82 -34.94
C ASN A 1212 -52.15 13.99 -34.19
N ALA A 1213 -51.42 14.73 -33.34
CA ALA A 1213 -51.96 15.86 -32.58
C ALA A 1213 -51.85 17.16 -33.40
N PRO A 1214 -52.97 17.86 -33.67
CA PRO A 1214 -52.99 19.01 -34.58
C PRO A 1214 -52.28 20.26 -34.04
N ASP A 1215 -52.09 20.39 -32.72
CA ASP A 1215 -51.32 21.47 -32.09
C ASP A 1215 -50.37 20.89 -31.04
N CYS A 1216 -49.07 21.13 -31.20
CA CYS A 1216 -48.02 20.64 -30.31
C CYS A 1216 -47.27 21.82 -29.68
N SER A 1217 -47.19 21.84 -28.35
CA SER A 1217 -46.54 22.92 -27.58
C SER A 1217 -45.02 22.98 -27.75
N LEU A 1218 -44.37 21.90 -28.21
CA LEU A 1218 -42.90 21.78 -28.34
C LEU A 1218 -42.48 21.38 -29.78
N ASN A 1219 -42.78 22.23 -30.76
CA ASN A 1219 -42.50 21.96 -32.19
C ASN A 1219 -41.13 22.50 -32.68
N THR A 1220 -40.52 23.43 -31.96
CA THR A 1220 -39.24 24.09 -32.30
C THR A 1220 -38.23 23.94 -31.17
N GLY A 1221 -36.93 23.92 -31.51
CA GLY A 1221 -35.86 23.87 -30.52
C GLY A 1221 -35.85 25.05 -29.54
N ASP A 1222 -36.23 26.25 -29.98
CA ASP A 1222 -36.28 27.43 -29.11
C ASP A 1222 -37.41 27.31 -28.07
N ALA A 1223 -38.58 26.81 -28.49
CA ALA A 1223 -39.67 26.50 -27.56
C ALA A 1223 -39.28 25.44 -26.52
N VAL A 1224 -38.41 24.49 -26.89
CA VAL A 1224 -37.84 23.51 -25.94
C VAL A 1224 -36.92 24.20 -24.93
N LEU A 1225 -36.00 25.07 -25.38
CA LEU A 1225 -35.08 25.78 -24.48
C LEU A 1225 -35.82 26.69 -23.50
N ASP A 1226 -36.85 27.41 -23.95
CA ASP A 1226 -37.70 28.25 -23.12
C ASP A 1226 -38.50 27.42 -22.11
N TYR A 1227 -39.09 26.30 -22.54
CA TYR A 1227 -39.85 25.41 -21.67
C TYR A 1227 -39.01 24.82 -20.53
N TYR A 1228 -37.78 24.40 -20.84
CA TYR A 1228 -36.86 23.83 -19.84
C TYR A 1228 -36.06 24.89 -19.07
N GLY A 1229 -36.18 26.18 -19.41
CA GLY A 1229 -35.39 27.25 -18.79
C GLY A 1229 -33.89 27.09 -19.03
N LEU A 1230 -33.51 26.57 -20.19
CA LEU A 1230 -32.12 26.25 -20.56
C LEU A 1230 -31.50 27.28 -21.52
N ASP A 1231 -32.25 28.31 -21.92
CA ASP A 1231 -31.73 29.39 -22.77
C ASP A 1231 -30.53 30.08 -22.09
N ALA A 1232 -29.40 30.10 -22.79
CA ALA A 1232 -28.17 30.68 -22.32
C ALA A 1232 -27.26 31.12 -23.46
N LYS A 1233 -26.55 32.24 -23.25
CA LYS A 1233 -25.51 32.70 -24.18
C LYS A 1233 -24.30 31.75 -24.14
N VAL A 1234 -24.13 30.97 -25.20
CA VAL A 1234 -23.05 29.98 -25.36
C VAL A 1234 -21.67 30.56 -25.06
N GLY A 1235 -21.35 31.77 -25.55
CA GLY A 1235 -20.06 32.42 -25.30
C GLY A 1235 -19.77 32.66 -23.82
N ASN A 1236 -20.78 33.06 -23.03
CA ASN A 1236 -20.62 33.25 -21.59
C ASN A 1236 -20.44 31.91 -20.87
N ALA A 1237 -21.15 30.88 -21.29
CA ALA A 1237 -21.03 29.54 -20.72
C ALA A 1237 -19.65 28.92 -21.00
N ILE A 1238 -19.11 29.07 -22.21
CA ILE A 1238 -17.74 28.64 -22.55
C ILE A 1238 -16.71 29.39 -21.68
N GLY A 1239 -16.84 30.71 -21.57
CA GLY A 1239 -15.94 31.52 -20.73
C GLY A 1239 -15.97 31.09 -19.26
N ALA A 1240 -17.16 30.83 -18.71
CA ALA A 1240 -17.33 30.34 -17.35
C ALA A 1240 -16.74 28.93 -17.16
N LEU A 1241 -16.97 28.02 -18.10
CA LEU A 1241 -16.43 26.65 -18.06
C LEU A 1241 -14.90 26.65 -18.08
N VAL A 1242 -14.27 27.47 -18.93
CA VAL A 1242 -12.81 27.63 -18.95
C VAL A 1242 -12.31 28.25 -17.63
N GLY A 1243 -13.05 29.21 -17.07
CA GLY A 1243 -12.78 29.75 -15.73
C GLY A 1243 -12.79 28.70 -14.63
N CYS A 1244 -13.72 27.74 -14.68
CA CYS A 1244 -13.81 26.64 -13.72
C CYS A 1244 -12.54 25.78 -13.68
N ILE A 1245 -11.90 25.51 -14.83
CA ILE A 1245 -10.62 24.75 -14.89
C ILE A 1245 -9.57 25.42 -14.01
N VAL A 1246 -9.39 26.73 -14.22
CA VAL A 1246 -8.35 27.51 -13.54
C VAL A 1246 -8.63 27.56 -12.04
N ILE A 1247 -9.90 27.82 -11.66
CA ILE A 1247 -10.30 27.88 -10.25
C ILE A 1247 -10.10 26.52 -9.56
N TYR A 1248 -10.62 25.43 -10.13
CA TYR A 1248 -10.51 24.11 -9.55
C TYR A 1248 -9.04 23.68 -9.40
N ARG A 1249 -8.21 23.93 -10.42
CA ARG A 1249 -6.79 23.58 -10.35
C ARG A 1249 -6.01 24.45 -9.37
N LEU A 1250 -6.31 25.74 -9.27
CA LEU A 1250 -5.70 26.62 -8.27
C LEU A 1250 -6.06 26.19 -6.84
N ILE A 1251 -7.31 25.79 -6.59
CA ILE A 1251 -7.74 25.26 -5.28
C ILE A 1251 -7.03 23.94 -4.99
N ALA A 1252 -6.89 23.05 -5.98
CA ALA A 1252 -6.15 21.80 -5.85
C ALA A 1252 -4.68 22.04 -5.46
N VAL A 1253 -3.99 22.94 -6.16
CA VAL A 1253 -2.61 23.34 -5.83
C VAL A 1253 -2.54 23.97 -4.44
N ALA A 1254 -3.48 24.84 -4.08
CA ALA A 1254 -3.54 25.47 -2.77
C ALA A 1254 -3.76 24.45 -1.65
N SER A 1255 -4.61 23.44 -1.84
CA SER A 1255 -4.82 22.37 -0.85
C SER A 1255 -3.56 21.55 -0.61
N CYS A 1256 -2.82 21.21 -1.67
CA CYS A 1256 -1.56 20.50 -1.56
C CYS A 1256 -0.51 21.38 -0.84
N TYR A 1257 -0.45 22.66 -1.20
CA TYR A 1257 0.45 23.63 -0.58
C TYR A 1257 0.19 23.82 0.93
N VAL A 1258 -1.07 24.01 1.32
CA VAL A 1258 -1.47 24.16 2.73
C VAL A 1258 -1.14 22.88 3.50
N ARG A 1259 -1.44 21.71 2.93
CA ARG A 1259 -1.13 20.43 3.56
C ARG A 1259 0.37 20.30 3.83
N VAL A 1260 1.19 20.57 2.82
CA VAL A 1260 2.63 20.39 2.91
C VAL A 1260 3.30 21.43 3.81
N ARG A 1261 2.84 22.69 3.79
CA ARG A 1261 3.44 23.75 4.61
C ARG A 1261 3.16 23.56 6.09
N TRP A 1262 1.94 23.18 6.45
CA TRP A 1262 1.44 23.18 7.83
C TRP A 1262 1.40 21.80 8.50
N PHE A 1263 1.23 20.71 7.73
CA PHE A 1263 1.00 19.38 8.30
C PHE A 1263 2.12 18.37 8.01
N VAL A 1264 2.86 18.55 6.91
CA VAL A 1264 4.02 17.71 6.50
C VAL A 1264 5.32 18.36 6.96
#